data_AF-A0AAV8X0E5-F1
#
_entry.id   AF-A0AAV8X0E5-F1
#
_cell.length_a   1.000
_cell.length_b   1.000
_cell.length_c   1.000
_cell.angle_alpha   90.00
_cell.angle_beta   90.00
_cell.angle_gamma   90.00
#
_symmetry.space_group_name_H-M   'P 1'
#
loop_
_entity.id
_entity.type
_entity.pdbx_description
1 polymer ?
#
loop_
_entity_poly.entity_id
_entity_poly.type
_entity_poly.pdbx_seq_one_letter_code
_entity_poly.pdbx_strand_id
1 'polypeptide(L)'
;MSKNPSVIVIGAGAAGIAAATKLLENGFINVTILEAENRIGGRIHSVDFGGSIVDIGGQWVHGDKGNVVYEMVKNLDLLSTSHNKYDDNTYYLSNGTVADKHITDRLHKIGIQIIEDEERAKRDSGTFGDYFIKVYNENVLKEFGSNKEIIKLATLLESWFHKFFVCLDSAKTWFDISTTGAFVFQRCDGDQQLNWRDKGYRTILYVLMKKIPDITKQLPLDDKVLLNKEVTKIVWDDNSTNNGGVTVNCTDGSSYNADHVIVTTSVGVLKKFHKTLFDPELPLYKVNSVEGLPLGTVNKILLKFPKKWWPNDLKGFSLLWTDEDRLNLVNEFPHFDPSDNGRSWLEDIFGFYVIDSHPRVLLGWVVGKLAAEVELLPDEVVVSGSISKWNSNPHFCGSYSHVSIEAENKKASAEDLARPLVSKNSKQTVLFAGEATHATKFSTVHGAIETGYREAERLINIYNGPEYSKIVILGAGMAGLGAAMKLTELDCKEFLILEAQDQPGGRINTVVVDGKPLDIGAQWLHGKDTPLYDMALKYNLLSEKTSEEGLGIFIRNDGIVFDEFLVKQIDFQIGKILEQFGDFLEEQFLEYLDSCVDTDEIRQMKLELFDWHLRFQIIDNSCHNMRRLSAKYWGSYICLDDIAHYNLKYGYQSLVNVIVNSLPKECIRLKTEVTSIDFSNKLHSCVVVNCSENKIVYCDHLIITASIGVLKDFSDITPPLPKYLRDSINDVGFYGIGKIYLFFNEKWWGDSKGFQFIWKSGTVLEEREEWIRHMTGFDEVFNQPTALIGWVGSHGVEQMESLCEEEVAIYELHVACNNVAR
;
A
#
# COMPACT_ATOMS: atom_id res chain seq x y z
N MET A 1 3.64 8.37 12.65
CA MET A 1 2.18 8.50 12.92
C MET A 1 1.61 7.18 13.46
N SER A 2 0.53 7.20 14.25
CA SER A 2 -0.06 5.98 14.83
C SER A 2 -0.53 5.03 13.73
N LYS A 3 -0.20 3.74 13.83
CA LYS A 3 -0.51 2.68 12.84
C LYS A 3 -2.00 2.31 12.73
N ASN A 4 -2.92 3.08 13.32
CA ASN A 4 -4.32 2.71 13.43
C ASN A 4 -5.25 3.92 13.30
N PRO A 5 -5.44 4.43 12.07
CA PRO A 5 -6.26 5.61 11.83
C PRO A 5 -7.74 5.34 12.11
N SER A 6 -8.43 6.39 12.52
CA SER A 6 -9.88 6.40 12.70
C SER A 6 -10.60 6.74 11.39
N VAL A 7 -11.62 5.97 11.02
CA VAL A 7 -12.35 6.13 9.76
C VAL A 7 -13.85 6.16 10.04
N ILE A 8 -14.52 7.22 9.58
CA ILE A 8 -15.98 7.29 9.54
C ILE A 8 -16.46 6.91 8.14
N VAL A 9 -17.48 6.08 8.03
CA VAL A 9 -18.19 5.78 6.78
C VAL A 9 -19.60 6.35 6.90
N ILE A 10 -20.02 7.17 5.95
CA ILE A 10 -21.37 7.74 5.92
C ILE A 10 -22.24 6.90 4.99
N GLY A 11 -23.20 6.19 5.55
CA GLY A 11 -24.13 5.27 4.91
C GLY A 11 -23.74 3.79 5.09
N ALA A 12 -24.68 2.97 5.55
CA ALA A 12 -24.60 1.51 5.66
C ALA A 12 -25.24 0.81 4.45
N GLY A 13 -25.13 1.41 3.26
CA GLY A 13 -25.42 0.74 1.98
C GLY A 13 -24.34 -0.26 1.59
N ALA A 14 -24.49 -0.91 0.44
CA ALA A 14 -23.53 -1.91 -0.04
C ALA A 14 -22.08 -1.38 -0.13
N ALA A 15 -21.88 -0.15 -0.61
CA ALA A 15 -20.57 0.48 -0.70
C ALA A 15 -19.93 0.72 0.68
N GLY A 16 -20.71 1.27 1.63
CA GLY A 16 -20.21 1.57 2.96
C GLY A 16 -19.89 0.32 3.77
N ILE A 17 -20.75 -0.70 3.71
CA ILE A 17 -20.48 -2.00 4.34
C ILE A 17 -19.27 -2.68 3.70
N ALA A 18 -19.15 -2.66 2.37
CA ALA A 18 -17.98 -3.21 1.67
C ALA A 18 -16.67 -2.52 2.09
N ALA A 19 -16.66 -1.18 2.15
CA ALA A 19 -15.51 -0.40 2.58
C ALA A 19 -15.11 -0.74 4.03
N ALA A 20 -16.06 -0.70 4.96
CA ALA A 20 -15.80 -1.00 6.36
C ALA A 20 -15.34 -2.45 6.59
N THR A 21 -15.96 -3.40 5.89
CA THR A 21 -15.55 -4.82 5.91
C THR A 21 -14.08 -4.96 5.50
N LYS A 22 -13.72 -4.40 4.34
CA LYS A 22 -12.36 -4.49 3.79
C LYS A 22 -11.32 -3.82 4.70
N LEU A 23 -11.66 -2.68 5.31
CA LEU A 23 -10.80 -2.01 6.31
C LEU A 23 -10.57 -2.90 7.54
N LEU A 24 -11.64 -3.49 8.10
CA LEU A 24 -11.54 -4.39 9.26
C LEU A 24 -10.72 -5.64 8.97
N GLU A 25 -10.89 -6.25 7.78
CA GLU A 25 -10.07 -7.38 7.33
C GLU A 25 -8.57 -7.04 7.25
N ASN A 26 -8.21 -5.75 7.11
CA ASN A 26 -6.84 -5.26 7.00
C ASN A 26 -6.34 -4.56 8.29
N GLY A 27 -6.98 -4.84 9.43
CA GLY A 27 -6.49 -4.42 10.76
C GLY A 27 -6.91 -3.02 11.20
N PHE A 28 -7.76 -2.32 10.44
CA PHE A 28 -8.30 -1.02 10.86
C PHE A 28 -9.44 -1.23 11.85
N ILE A 29 -9.15 -1.13 13.15
CA ILE A 29 -10.15 -1.40 14.19
C ILE A 29 -11.03 -0.18 14.52
N ASN A 30 -10.59 1.04 14.18
CA ASN A 30 -11.27 2.29 14.50
C ASN A 30 -12.22 2.75 13.38
N VAL A 31 -13.10 1.86 12.93
CA VAL A 31 -14.12 2.15 11.91
C VAL A 31 -15.50 2.33 12.55
N THR A 32 -16.23 3.38 12.15
CA THR A 32 -17.63 3.64 12.54
C THR A 32 -18.47 3.96 11.29
N ILE A 33 -19.66 3.39 11.18
CA ILE A 33 -20.62 3.67 10.10
C ILE A 33 -21.79 4.48 10.67
N LEU A 34 -22.11 5.61 10.05
CA LEU A 34 -23.27 6.44 10.40
C LEU A 34 -24.35 6.25 9.33
N GLU A 35 -25.50 5.70 9.72
CA GLU A 35 -26.63 5.42 8.83
C GLU A 35 -27.85 6.23 9.26
N ALA A 36 -28.43 6.98 8.32
CA ALA A 36 -29.56 7.85 8.58
C ALA A 36 -30.86 7.05 8.79
N GLU A 37 -31.02 5.93 8.09
CA GLU A 37 -32.16 5.05 8.24
C GLU A 37 -32.10 4.22 9.53
N ASN A 38 -33.24 3.63 9.89
CA ASN A 38 -33.34 2.67 10.99
C ASN A 38 -32.93 1.24 10.58
N ARG A 39 -32.28 1.09 9.41
CA ARG A 39 -31.86 -0.19 8.84
C ARG A 39 -30.60 -0.02 7.99
N ILE A 40 -29.87 -1.12 7.81
CA ILE A 40 -28.79 -1.21 6.82
C ILE A 40 -29.33 -1.48 5.42
N GLY A 41 -28.46 -1.36 4.42
CA GLY A 41 -28.68 -1.77 3.04
C GLY A 41 -29.00 -0.64 2.07
N GLY A 42 -29.44 0.51 2.56
CA GLY A 42 -29.82 1.65 1.71
C GLY A 42 -30.82 1.22 0.63
N ARG A 43 -30.43 1.35 -0.64
CA ARG A 43 -31.25 0.96 -1.81
C ARG A 43 -31.38 -0.56 -2.04
N ILE A 44 -30.72 -1.38 -1.24
CA ILE A 44 -31.03 -2.81 -1.09
C ILE A 44 -32.09 -2.93 0.01
N HIS A 45 -33.32 -3.26 -0.38
CA HIS A 45 -34.44 -3.35 0.54
C HIS A 45 -35.35 -4.52 0.17
N SER A 46 -35.29 -5.56 1.00
CA SER A 46 -36.14 -6.75 0.92
C SER A 46 -37.14 -6.72 2.07
N VAL A 47 -38.43 -6.87 1.75
CA VAL A 47 -39.55 -6.81 2.69
C VAL A 47 -40.31 -8.14 2.72
N ASP A 48 -40.96 -8.45 3.84
CA ASP A 48 -41.97 -9.51 3.88
C ASP A 48 -43.22 -8.96 3.18
N PHE A 49 -43.64 -9.63 2.10
CA PHE A 49 -44.84 -9.28 1.38
C PHE A 49 -45.62 -10.55 1.04
N GLY A 50 -46.71 -10.74 1.79
CA GLY A 50 -47.65 -11.82 1.54
C GLY A 50 -47.17 -13.22 1.93
N GLY A 51 -46.17 -13.34 2.81
CA GLY A 51 -45.61 -14.62 3.26
C GLY A 51 -44.36 -15.05 2.49
N SER A 52 -43.82 -14.19 1.63
CA SER A 52 -42.54 -14.37 0.94
C SER A 52 -41.71 -13.09 1.05
N ILE A 53 -40.38 -13.22 0.88
CA ILE A 53 -39.50 -12.07 0.77
C ILE A 53 -39.53 -11.53 -0.67
N VAL A 54 -39.72 -10.22 -0.79
CA VAL A 54 -39.72 -9.49 -2.07
C VAL A 54 -38.77 -8.30 -2.00
N ASP A 55 -38.01 -8.08 -3.07
CA ASP A 55 -37.10 -6.94 -3.21
C ASP A 55 -37.81 -5.72 -3.80
N ILE A 56 -38.04 -4.69 -2.99
CA ILE A 56 -38.57 -3.39 -3.45
C ILE A 56 -37.47 -2.44 -3.93
N GLY A 57 -36.20 -2.78 -3.68
CA GLY A 57 -35.01 -2.11 -4.22
C GLY A 57 -34.27 -2.96 -5.25
N GLY A 58 -32.94 -3.05 -5.13
CA GLY A 58 -32.13 -3.96 -5.95
C GLY A 58 -32.64 -5.41 -5.85
N GLN A 59 -32.82 -6.08 -7.00
CA GLN A 59 -33.42 -7.42 -7.08
C GLN A 59 -32.56 -8.46 -7.81
N TRP A 60 -31.77 -8.04 -8.80
CA TRP A 60 -31.09 -8.96 -9.72
C TRP A 60 -29.57 -8.89 -9.60
N VAL A 61 -28.92 -10.05 -9.69
CA VAL A 61 -27.49 -10.14 -9.95
C VAL A 61 -27.31 -10.26 -11.46
N HIS A 62 -26.74 -9.23 -12.07
CA HIS A 62 -26.53 -9.14 -13.51
C HIS A 62 -25.17 -9.70 -13.91
N GLY A 63 -25.12 -10.95 -14.38
CA GLY A 63 -23.93 -11.64 -14.85
C GLY A 63 -23.37 -12.66 -13.86
N ASP A 64 -22.97 -13.82 -14.39
CA ASP A 64 -22.32 -14.92 -13.65
C ASP A 64 -20.80 -15.00 -13.91
N LYS A 65 -20.25 -13.97 -14.58
CA LYS A 65 -18.82 -13.82 -14.87
C LYS A 65 -18.37 -12.39 -14.59
N GLY A 66 -17.33 -12.22 -13.78
CA GLY A 66 -16.75 -10.90 -13.51
C GLY A 66 -17.63 -9.97 -12.66
N ASN A 67 -18.68 -10.50 -12.04
CA ASN A 67 -19.55 -9.78 -11.12
C ASN A 67 -19.19 -10.13 -9.67
N VAL A 68 -18.72 -9.16 -8.88
CA VAL A 68 -18.26 -9.41 -7.50
C VAL A 68 -19.35 -10.01 -6.60
N VAL A 69 -20.62 -9.67 -6.82
CA VAL A 69 -21.74 -10.23 -6.02
C VAL A 69 -21.86 -11.72 -6.29
N TYR A 70 -21.85 -12.12 -7.57
CA TYR A 70 -21.90 -13.53 -7.95
C TYR A 70 -20.69 -14.30 -7.41
N GLU A 71 -19.48 -13.77 -7.59
CA GLU A 71 -18.24 -14.41 -7.16
C GLU A 71 -18.22 -14.71 -5.65
N MET A 72 -18.80 -13.82 -4.83
CA MET A 72 -18.90 -14.01 -3.38
C MET A 72 -19.85 -15.12 -2.96
N VAL A 73 -20.86 -15.46 -3.77
CA VAL A 73 -21.96 -16.37 -3.37
C VAL A 73 -22.11 -17.62 -4.24
N LYS A 74 -21.37 -17.74 -5.34
CA LYS A 74 -21.51 -18.83 -6.34
C LYS A 74 -21.45 -20.25 -5.75
N ASN A 75 -20.77 -20.43 -4.62
CA ASN A 75 -20.61 -21.73 -3.94
C ASN A 75 -21.59 -21.95 -2.76
N LEU A 76 -22.56 -21.06 -2.56
CA LEU A 76 -23.41 -21.02 -1.36
C LEU A 76 -24.88 -21.41 -1.63
N ASP A 77 -25.22 -21.79 -2.86
CA ASP A 77 -26.59 -22.08 -3.32
C ASP A 77 -27.62 -21.00 -2.94
N LEU A 78 -27.21 -19.73 -3.02
CA LEU A 78 -28.05 -18.57 -2.69
C LEU A 78 -28.77 -18.00 -3.90
N LEU A 79 -28.32 -18.33 -5.11
CA LEU A 79 -28.83 -17.76 -6.35
C LEU A 79 -29.53 -18.82 -7.20
N SER A 80 -30.53 -18.39 -7.97
CA SER A 80 -31.12 -19.17 -9.06
C SER A 80 -31.46 -18.29 -10.25
N THR A 81 -31.40 -18.86 -11.46
CA THR A 81 -31.90 -18.21 -12.68
C THR A 81 -33.39 -17.94 -12.57
N SER A 82 -33.77 -16.71 -12.91
CA SER A 82 -35.16 -16.27 -12.97
C SER A 82 -35.99 -17.17 -13.88
N HIS A 83 -37.21 -17.50 -13.48
CA HIS A 83 -38.16 -18.13 -14.41
C HIS A 83 -38.77 -17.11 -15.37
N ASN A 84 -38.71 -15.82 -15.02
CA ASN A 84 -39.12 -14.73 -15.89
C ASN A 84 -37.96 -14.33 -16.77
N LYS A 85 -37.97 -14.80 -18.01
CA LYS A 85 -37.10 -14.25 -19.03
C LYS A 85 -37.82 -13.10 -19.71
N TYR A 86 -37.30 -11.89 -19.50
CA TYR A 86 -37.87 -10.66 -20.07
C TYR A 86 -37.69 -10.55 -21.61
N ASP A 87 -37.20 -11.61 -22.27
CA ASP A 87 -37.10 -11.75 -23.72
C ASP A 87 -38.35 -12.44 -24.34
N ASP A 88 -39.17 -13.13 -23.53
CA ASP A 88 -40.43 -13.75 -23.98
C ASP A 88 -41.64 -12.94 -23.52
N ASN A 89 -41.91 -11.86 -24.25
CA ASN A 89 -43.00 -10.93 -23.95
C ASN A 89 -44.27 -11.27 -24.74
N THR A 90 -45.38 -11.40 -24.02
CA THR A 90 -46.72 -11.31 -24.64
C THR A 90 -47.22 -9.88 -24.48
N TYR A 91 -47.56 -9.25 -25.61
CA TYR A 91 -48.03 -7.88 -25.65
C TYR A 91 -49.55 -7.82 -25.74
N TYR A 92 -50.15 -7.09 -24.81
CA TYR A 92 -51.59 -6.85 -24.77
C TYR A 92 -51.86 -5.39 -25.11
N LEU A 93 -52.76 -5.16 -26.06
CA LEU A 93 -53.38 -3.86 -26.22
C LEU A 93 -54.27 -3.58 -25.01
N SER A 94 -54.46 -2.31 -24.66
CA SER A 94 -55.22 -1.94 -23.46
C SER A 94 -56.67 -2.49 -23.45
N ASN A 95 -57.26 -2.71 -24.62
CA ASN A 95 -58.58 -3.33 -24.79
C ASN A 95 -58.59 -4.86 -24.55
N GLY A 96 -57.46 -5.44 -24.13
CA GLY A 96 -57.29 -6.86 -23.84
C GLY A 96 -56.91 -7.72 -25.05
N THR A 97 -56.81 -7.15 -26.25
CA THR A 97 -56.41 -7.89 -27.46
C THR A 97 -54.94 -8.29 -27.39
N VAL A 98 -54.63 -9.55 -27.69
CA VAL A 98 -53.25 -10.04 -27.79
C VAL A 98 -52.68 -9.66 -29.15
N ALA A 99 -51.55 -8.97 -29.17
CA ALA A 99 -50.85 -8.66 -30.43
C ALA A 99 -50.28 -9.94 -31.07
N ASP A 100 -50.18 -9.97 -32.40
CA ASP A 100 -49.65 -11.13 -33.12
C ASP A 100 -48.21 -11.43 -32.70
N LYS A 101 -48.00 -12.57 -32.04
CA LYS A 101 -46.71 -12.94 -31.45
C LYS A 101 -45.60 -13.03 -32.48
N HIS A 102 -45.88 -13.56 -33.67
CA HIS A 102 -44.87 -13.72 -34.72
C HIS A 102 -44.37 -12.37 -35.23
N ILE A 103 -45.27 -11.38 -35.34
CA ILE A 103 -44.88 -10.01 -35.70
C ILE A 103 -44.15 -9.33 -34.54
N THR A 104 -44.67 -9.42 -33.31
CA THR A 104 -44.03 -8.77 -32.15
C THR A 104 -42.66 -9.34 -31.83
N ASP A 105 -42.44 -10.66 -31.97
CA ASP A 105 -41.13 -11.29 -31.72
C ASP A 105 -40.06 -10.75 -32.68
N ARG A 106 -40.42 -10.54 -33.96
CA ARG A 106 -39.53 -9.95 -34.96
C ARG A 106 -39.27 -8.47 -34.69
N LEU A 107 -40.32 -7.69 -34.40
CA LEU A 107 -40.20 -6.27 -34.02
C LEU A 107 -39.38 -6.08 -32.74
N HIS A 108 -39.53 -6.98 -31.76
CA HIS A 108 -38.77 -6.96 -30.52
C HIS A 108 -37.29 -7.26 -30.79
N LYS A 109 -37.01 -8.26 -31.63
CA LYS A 109 -35.64 -8.57 -32.05
C LYS A 109 -34.94 -7.38 -32.69
N ILE A 110 -35.63 -6.60 -33.54
CA ILE A 110 -35.07 -5.37 -34.11
C ILE A 110 -34.68 -4.39 -32.99
N GLY A 111 -35.57 -4.15 -32.02
CA GLY A 111 -35.32 -3.20 -30.93
C GLY A 111 -34.15 -3.61 -30.02
N ILE A 112 -34.07 -4.89 -29.64
CA ILE A 112 -32.95 -5.41 -28.84
C ILE A 112 -31.62 -5.28 -29.59
N GLN A 113 -31.59 -5.58 -30.89
CA GLN A 113 -30.38 -5.40 -31.70
C GLN A 113 -29.88 -3.95 -31.70
N ILE A 114 -30.76 -2.96 -31.62
CA ILE A 114 -30.37 -1.55 -31.55
C ILE A 114 -29.79 -1.21 -30.17
N ILE A 115 -30.40 -1.72 -29.11
CA ILE A 115 -29.91 -1.53 -27.72
C ILE A 115 -28.56 -2.22 -27.50
N GLU A 116 -28.25 -3.27 -28.26
CA GLU A 116 -26.99 -4.02 -28.15
C GLU A 116 -25.90 -3.56 -29.15
N ASP A 117 -26.22 -2.72 -30.14
CA ASP A 117 -25.29 -2.28 -31.20
C ASP A 117 -24.56 -0.97 -30.86
N GLU A 118 -23.63 -1.07 -29.92
CA GLU A 118 -22.77 0.05 -29.47
C GLU A 118 -21.98 0.68 -30.64
N GLU A 119 -21.46 -0.12 -31.55
CA GLU A 119 -20.59 0.34 -32.65
C GLU A 119 -21.34 1.21 -33.66
N ARG A 120 -22.63 0.95 -33.88
CA ARG A 120 -23.48 1.83 -34.67
C ARG A 120 -23.88 3.07 -33.90
N ALA A 121 -24.21 2.93 -32.62
CA ALA A 121 -24.61 4.05 -31.77
C ALA A 121 -23.52 5.13 -31.66
N LYS A 122 -22.25 4.73 -31.48
CA LYS A 122 -21.08 5.64 -31.43
C LYS A 122 -20.90 6.54 -32.66
N ARG A 123 -21.53 6.22 -33.80
CA ARG A 123 -21.43 6.99 -35.05
C ARG A 123 -22.52 8.04 -35.19
N ASP A 124 -23.52 8.02 -34.33
CA ASP A 124 -24.60 9.01 -34.31
C ASP A 124 -24.35 10.04 -33.20
N SER A 125 -24.99 11.20 -33.31
CA SER A 125 -24.84 12.31 -32.37
C SER A 125 -26.22 12.80 -31.95
N GLY A 126 -26.42 13.08 -30.67
CA GLY A 126 -27.69 13.56 -30.14
C GLY A 126 -28.22 12.66 -29.03
N THR A 127 -29.54 12.56 -28.95
CA THR A 127 -30.22 11.76 -27.93
C THR A 127 -30.31 10.29 -28.34
N PHE A 128 -30.28 9.38 -27.38
CA PHE A 128 -30.50 7.96 -27.65
C PHE A 128 -31.90 7.70 -28.22
N GLY A 129 -32.91 8.45 -27.77
CA GLY A 129 -34.27 8.37 -28.30
C GLY A 129 -34.34 8.66 -29.81
N ASP A 130 -33.75 9.76 -30.27
CA ASP A 130 -33.73 10.11 -31.71
C ASP A 130 -33.03 9.03 -32.55
N TYR A 131 -31.90 8.54 -32.05
CA TYR A 131 -31.15 7.45 -32.66
C TYR A 131 -31.99 6.17 -32.76
N PHE A 132 -32.60 5.73 -31.64
CA PHE A 132 -33.39 4.51 -31.59
C PHE A 132 -34.57 4.58 -32.56
N ILE A 133 -35.35 5.66 -32.52
CA ILE A 133 -36.53 5.85 -33.38
C ILE A 133 -36.15 5.79 -34.86
N LYS A 134 -35.09 6.50 -35.25
CA LYS A 134 -34.59 6.52 -36.63
C LYS A 134 -34.20 5.12 -37.10
N VAL A 135 -33.34 4.43 -36.35
CA VAL A 135 -32.84 3.10 -36.73
C VAL A 135 -33.93 2.04 -36.69
N TYR A 136 -34.83 2.12 -35.70
CA TYR A 136 -35.96 1.21 -35.56
C TYR A 136 -36.89 1.31 -36.75
N ASN A 137 -37.30 2.52 -37.13
CA ASN A 137 -38.17 2.74 -38.29
C ASN A 137 -37.51 2.32 -39.61
N GLU A 138 -36.22 2.60 -39.81
CA GLU A 138 -35.46 2.12 -40.98
C GLU A 138 -35.49 0.59 -41.11
N ASN A 139 -35.22 -0.12 -40.01
CA ASN A 139 -35.18 -1.58 -39.98
C ASN A 139 -36.57 -2.20 -40.13
N VAL A 140 -37.60 -1.61 -39.50
CA VAL A 140 -39.00 -2.05 -39.63
C VAL A 140 -39.47 -1.90 -41.07
N LEU A 141 -39.23 -0.76 -41.72
CA LEU A 141 -39.59 -0.54 -43.13
C LEU A 141 -38.85 -1.50 -44.06
N LYS A 142 -37.57 -1.79 -43.78
CA LYS A 142 -36.77 -2.75 -44.54
C LYS A 142 -37.32 -4.18 -44.45
N GLU A 143 -37.80 -4.58 -43.28
CA GLU A 143 -38.25 -5.95 -43.02
C GLU A 143 -39.73 -6.19 -43.38
N PHE A 144 -40.60 -5.20 -43.19
CA PHE A 144 -42.05 -5.33 -43.32
C PHE A 144 -42.68 -4.43 -44.40
N GLY A 145 -41.90 -3.56 -45.04
CA GLY A 145 -42.40 -2.59 -46.01
C GLY A 145 -43.39 -1.60 -45.41
N SER A 146 -44.28 -1.06 -46.24
CA SER A 146 -45.25 -0.03 -45.84
C SER A 146 -46.58 -0.58 -45.29
N ASN A 147 -46.57 -1.76 -44.67
CA ASN A 147 -47.79 -2.35 -44.11
C ASN A 147 -48.29 -1.52 -42.91
N LYS A 148 -49.43 -0.86 -43.07
CA LYS A 148 -49.99 0.08 -42.08
C LYS A 148 -50.24 -0.54 -40.70
N GLU A 149 -50.73 -1.78 -40.64
CA GLU A 149 -51.03 -2.43 -39.37
C GLU A 149 -49.75 -2.80 -38.61
N ILE A 150 -48.73 -3.27 -39.33
CA ILE A 150 -47.43 -3.58 -38.74
C ILE A 150 -46.72 -2.30 -38.28
N ILE A 151 -46.78 -1.23 -39.07
CA ILE A 151 -46.21 0.07 -38.69
C ILE A 151 -46.89 0.61 -37.43
N LYS A 152 -48.23 0.53 -37.34
CA LYS A 152 -48.97 0.93 -36.15
C LYS A 152 -48.51 0.13 -34.93
N LEU A 153 -48.39 -1.18 -35.05
CA LEU A 153 -47.90 -2.04 -33.97
C LEU A 153 -46.44 -1.73 -33.59
N ALA A 154 -45.58 -1.44 -34.58
CA ALA A 154 -44.20 -1.03 -34.35
C ALA A 154 -44.10 0.26 -33.55
N THR A 155 -44.94 1.27 -33.82
CA THR A 155 -45.00 2.52 -33.03
C THR A 155 -45.44 2.25 -31.58
N LEU A 156 -46.35 1.31 -31.35
CA LEU A 156 -46.73 0.91 -29.98
C LEU A 156 -45.57 0.24 -29.26
N LEU A 157 -44.84 -0.66 -29.95
CA LEU A 157 -43.65 -1.32 -29.41
C LEU A 157 -42.49 -0.34 -29.17
N GLU A 158 -42.32 0.67 -30.02
CA GLU A 158 -41.36 1.77 -29.80
C GLU A 158 -41.64 2.46 -28.45
N SER A 159 -42.90 2.81 -28.17
CA SER A 159 -43.32 3.38 -26.88
C SER A 159 -43.08 2.43 -25.70
N TRP A 160 -43.16 1.12 -25.93
CA TRP A 160 -42.79 0.12 -24.92
C TRP A 160 -41.28 0.07 -24.70
N PHE A 161 -40.48 0.07 -25.78
CA PHE A 161 -39.01 0.11 -25.71
C PHE A 161 -38.50 1.36 -25.00
N HIS A 162 -39.12 2.51 -25.22
CA HIS A 162 -38.83 3.72 -24.45
C HIS A 162 -38.95 3.47 -22.94
N LYS A 163 -40.08 2.92 -22.48
CA LYS A 163 -40.30 2.64 -21.05
C LYS A 163 -39.35 1.56 -20.52
N PHE A 164 -39.12 0.51 -21.30
CA PHE A 164 -38.19 -0.56 -20.93
C PHE A 164 -36.77 -0.01 -20.75
N PHE A 165 -36.27 0.79 -21.70
CA PHE A 165 -34.93 1.35 -21.64
C PHE A 165 -34.79 2.34 -20.47
N VAL A 166 -35.79 3.21 -20.29
CA VAL A 166 -35.81 4.15 -19.17
C VAL A 166 -35.94 3.44 -17.82
N CYS A 167 -36.51 2.23 -17.75
CA CYS A 167 -36.45 1.41 -16.55
C CYS A 167 -35.01 1.00 -16.21
N LEU A 168 -34.18 0.70 -17.20
CA LEU A 168 -32.79 0.28 -16.99
C LEU A 168 -31.92 1.46 -16.52
N ASP A 169 -32.13 2.63 -17.10
CA ASP A 169 -31.29 3.81 -16.89
C ASP A 169 -31.85 4.80 -15.84
N SER A 170 -33.12 4.66 -15.48
CA SER A 170 -33.90 5.56 -14.60
C SER A 170 -34.13 6.99 -15.07
N ALA A 171 -33.74 7.35 -16.30
CA ALA A 171 -34.00 8.65 -16.88
C ALA A 171 -35.49 9.08 -16.82
N LYS A 172 -35.81 10.35 -17.04
CA LYS A 172 -37.23 10.76 -17.21
C LYS A 172 -37.74 10.42 -18.60
N THR A 173 -36.83 10.41 -19.56
CA THR A 173 -37.07 10.06 -20.95
C THR A 173 -35.76 9.65 -21.60
N TRP A 174 -35.80 8.77 -22.59
CA TRP A 174 -34.61 8.41 -23.39
C TRP A 174 -34.04 9.57 -24.22
N PHE A 175 -34.75 10.71 -24.29
CA PHE A 175 -34.29 11.94 -24.93
C PHE A 175 -33.31 12.73 -24.05
N ASP A 176 -33.22 12.40 -22.75
CA ASP A 176 -32.23 13.01 -21.83
C ASP A 176 -30.88 12.27 -21.87
N ILE A 177 -30.87 11.06 -22.46
CA ILE A 177 -29.73 10.15 -22.52
C ILE A 177 -28.95 10.45 -23.81
N SER A 178 -27.64 10.61 -23.72
CA SER A 178 -26.81 10.76 -24.92
C SER A 178 -26.64 9.40 -25.61
N THR A 179 -26.48 9.40 -26.93
CA THR A 179 -26.25 8.17 -27.70
C THR A 179 -25.01 7.42 -27.21
N THR A 180 -23.95 8.13 -26.80
CA THR A 180 -22.74 7.52 -26.21
C THR A 180 -22.98 7.06 -24.78
N GLY A 181 -23.68 7.87 -23.97
CA GLY A 181 -24.00 7.61 -22.56
C GLY A 181 -24.75 6.29 -22.36
N ALA A 182 -25.67 5.97 -23.27
CA ALA A 182 -26.43 4.71 -23.30
C ALA A 182 -25.56 3.44 -23.28
N PHE A 183 -24.29 3.54 -23.67
CA PHE A 183 -23.36 2.39 -23.77
C PHE A 183 -22.12 2.51 -22.87
N VAL A 184 -22.06 3.51 -21.98
CA VAL A 184 -20.95 3.63 -21.01
C VAL A 184 -21.00 2.48 -19.98
N PHE A 185 -22.20 1.96 -19.72
CA PHE A 185 -22.38 0.82 -18.81
C PHE A 185 -21.80 -0.47 -19.40
N GLN A 186 -20.82 -1.04 -18.70
CA GLN A 186 -20.20 -2.32 -19.04
C GLN A 186 -20.93 -3.47 -18.33
N ARG A 187 -21.68 -4.23 -19.12
CA ARG A 187 -22.40 -5.42 -18.65
C ARG A 187 -21.44 -6.57 -18.31
N CYS A 188 -21.68 -7.25 -17.20
CA CYS A 188 -21.01 -8.51 -16.86
C CYS A 188 -21.57 -9.66 -17.70
N ASP A 189 -20.72 -10.60 -18.13
CA ASP A 189 -21.13 -11.72 -18.99
C ASP A 189 -22.02 -12.74 -18.25
N GLY A 190 -22.75 -13.54 -19.04
CA GLY A 190 -23.52 -14.69 -18.54
C GLY A 190 -24.97 -14.37 -18.15
N ASP A 191 -25.52 -15.11 -17.19
CA ASP A 191 -26.92 -14.93 -16.75
C ASP A 191 -27.18 -13.56 -16.11
N GLN A 192 -28.05 -12.77 -16.72
CA GLN A 192 -28.38 -11.42 -16.25
C GLN A 192 -29.52 -11.35 -15.24
N GLN A 193 -30.17 -12.47 -14.96
CA GLN A 193 -31.43 -12.52 -14.22
C GLN A 193 -31.34 -13.54 -13.07
N LEU A 194 -30.22 -13.51 -12.35
CA LEU A 194 -30.06 -14.31 -11.14
C LEU A 194 -30.80 -13.63 -9.97
N ASN A 195 -31.70 -14.37 -9.32
CA ASN A 195 -32.40 -13.94 -8.10
C ASN A 195 -31.88 -14.67 -6.85
N TRP A 196 -32.29 -14.16 -5.69
CA TRP A 196 -31.93 -14.65 -4.36
C TRP A 196 -32.87 -15.71 -3.80
N ARG A 197 -33.50 -16.52 -4.67
CA ARG A 197 -34.51 -17.52 -4.31
C ARG A 197 -35.61 -16.89 -3.42
N ASP A 198 -35.69 -17.30 -2.15
CA ASP A 198 -36.64 -16.86 -1.14
C ASP A 198 -36.02 -15.94 -0.07
N LYS A 199 -34.74 -15.56 -0.21
CA LYS A 199 -33.98 -14.83 0.83
C LYS A 199 -33.93 -13.32 0.61
N GLY A 200 -34.12 -12.88 -0.63
CA GLY A 200 -34.02 -11.48 -1.07
C GLY A 200 -32.57 -10.96 -1.13
N TYR A 201 -32.37 -9.83 -1.80
CA TYR A 201 -31.05 -9.25 -2.03
C TYR A 201 -30.37 -8.79 -0.74
N ARG A 202 -31.10 -8.48 0.34
CA ARG A 202 -30.48 -8.16 1.65
C ARG A 202 -29.45 -9.20 2.13
N THR A 203 -29.54 -10.43 1.63
CA THR A 203 -28.58 -11.52 1.86
C THR A 203 -27.13 -11.12 1.54
N ILE A 204 -26.87 -10.30 0.51
CA ILE A 204 -25.50 -9.87 0.17
C ILE A 204 -24.85 -9.07 1.30
N LEU A 205 -25.64 -8.33 2.10
CA LEU A 205 -25.13 -7.55 3.22
C LEU A 205 -24.59 -8.48 4.30
N TYR A 206 -25.30 -9.58 4.58
CA TYR A 206 -24.85 -10.59 5.53
C TYR A 206 -23.61 -11.35 5.03
N VAL A 207 -23.48 -11.56 3.72
CA VAL A 207 -22.26 -12.11 3.12
C VAL A 207 -21.08 -11.15 3.27
N LEU A 208 -21.27 -9.86 2.97
CA LEU A 208 -20.25 -8.82 3.15
C LEU A 208 -19.79 -8.75 4.62
N MET A 209 -20.73 -8.75 5.55
CA MET A 209 -20.46 -8.74 7.01
C MET A 209 -19.90 -10.06 7.55
N LYS A 210 -19.63 -11.04 6.68
CA LYS A 210 -19.10 -12.38 7.02
C LYS A 210 -20.00 -13.19 7.97
N LYS A 211 -21.31 -12.93 7.97
CA LYS A 211 -22.31 -13.73 8.69
C LYS A 211 -22.66 -15.02 7.95
N ILE A 212 -22.43 -15.06 6.64
CA ILE A 212 -22.68 -16.19 5.76
C ILE A 212 -21.37 -16.52 5.02
N PRO A 213 -20.97 -17.79 4.90
CA PRO A 213 -21.68 -19.00 5.33
C PRO A 213 -21.52 -19.34 6.81
N ASP A 214 -20.55 -18.73 7.49
CA ASP A 214 -20.15 -19.11 8.85
C ASP A 214 -20.19 -17.90 9.77
N ILE A 215 -21.20 -17.85 10.64
CA ILE A 215 -21.43 -16.76 11.59
C ILE A 215 -20.25 -16.58 12.57
N THR A 216 -19.43 -17.60 12.79
CA THR A 216 -18.26 -17.50 13.69
C THR A 216 -17.13 -16.65 13.11
N LYS A 217 -17.15 -16.41 11.79
CA LYS A 217 -16.21 -15.52 11.08
C LYS A 217 -16.73 -14.09 10.93
N GLN A 218 -17.87 -13.78 11.55
CA GLN A 218 -18.45 -12.46 11.50
C GLN A 218 -17.46 -11.40 12.01
N LEU A 219 -17.35 -10.30 11.28
CA LEU A 219 -16.63 -9.11 11.72
C LEU A 219 -17.50 -8.29 12.69
N PRO A 220 -16.92 -7.51 13.62
CA PRO A 220 -17.65 -6.71 14.60
C PRO A 220 -18.29 -5.45 13.99
N LEU A 221 -18.96 -5.59 12.83
CA LEU A 221 -19.64 -4.53 12.10
C LEU A 221 -20.95 -4.11 12.77
N ASP A 222 -21.65 -5.03 13.44
CA ASP A 222 -22.93 -4.72 14.10
C ASP A 222 -22.75 -3.62 15.15
N ASP A 223 -21.69 -3.69 15.97
CA ASP A 223 -21.37 -2.70 17.00
C ASP A 223 -20.81 -1.39 16.42
N LYS A 224 -20.48 -1.38 15.12
CA LYS A 224 -19.89 -0.24 14.41
C LYS A 224 -20.91 0.55 13.60
N VAL A 225 -22.11 0.01 13.38
CA VAL A 225 -23.18 0.69 12.64
C VAL A 225 -24.08 1.43 13.61
N LEU A 226 -24.08 2.76 13.52
CA LEU A 226 -24.98 3.61 14.28
C LEU A 226 -26.16 4.02 13.37
N LEU A 227 -27.32 3.41 13.61
CA LEU A 227 -28.56 3.71 12.91
C LEU A 227 -29.21 5.00 13.43
N ASN A 228 -30.08 5.62 12.63
CA ASN A 228 -30.73 6.90 12.91
C ASN A 228 -29.72 8.05 13.18
N LYS A 229 -28.57 8.01 12.51
CA LYS A 229 -27.51 9.03 12.55
C LYS A 229 -27.44 9.76 11.22
N GLU A 230 -28.37 10.68 11.01
CA GLU A 230 -28.40 11.54 9.82
C GLU A 230 -27.31 12.62 9.92
N VAL A 231 -26.34 12.56 9.02
CA VAL A 231 -25.22 13.50 8.95
C VAL A 231 -25.68 14.81 8.30
N THR A 232 -25.38 15.93 8.95
CA THR A 232 -25.72 17.28 8.47
C THR A 232 -24.52 18.09 8.00
N LYS A 233 -23.32 17.81 8.52
CA LYS A 233 -22.11 18.59 8.20
C LYS A 233 -20.83 17.77 8.36
N ILE A 234 -19.90 17.94 7.42
CA ILE A 234 -18.57 17.32 7.36
C ILE A 234 -17.54 18.46 7.32
N VAL A 235 -16.81 18.65 8.41
CA VAL A 235 -15.75 19.65 8.54
C VAL A 235 -14.40 18.97 8.33
N TRP A 236 -13.70 19.24 7.23
CA TRP A 236 -12.57 18.40 6.77
C TRP A 236 -11.26 19.13 6.43
N ASP A 237 -11.22 20.46 6.53
CA ASP A 237 -10.01 21.28 6.27
C ASP A 237 -9.98 22.56 7.14
N ASP A 238 -10.36 22.45 8.42
CA ASP A 238 -10.37 23.55 9.40
C ASP A 238 -8.99 23.74 10.06
N ASN A 239 -8.50 24.99 10.04
CA ASN A 239 -7.21 25.42 10.60
C ASN A 239 -7.15 25.39 12.14
N SER A 240 -8.27 25.23 12.83
CA SER A 240 -8.36 25.57 14.26
C SER A 240 -8.24 24.42 15.25
N THR A 241 -8.53 23.15 14.90
CA THR A 241 -8.62 22.07 15.91
C THR A 241 -8.14 20.67 15.54
N ASN A 242 -7.98 20.30 14.27
CA ASN A 242 -8.01 18.87 13.90
C ASN A 242 -6.73 18.23 13.36
N ASN A 243 -5.57 18.89 13.33
CA ASN A 243 -4.31 18.26 12.87
C ASN A 243 -4.41 17.53 11.50
N GLY A 244 -5.35 17.95 10.62
CA GLY A 244 -5.64 17.29 9.34
C GLY A 244 -6.68 16.13 9.40
N GLY A 245 -7.51 16.05 10.44
CA GLY A 245 -8.66 15.14 10.55
C GLY A 245 -10.01 15.79 10.18
N VAL A 246 -11.09 15.02 10.30
CA VAL A 246 -12.46 15.37 9.92
C VAL A 246 -13.41 15.26 11.12
N THR A 247 -14.35 16.21 11.22
CA THR A 247 -15.47 16.20 12.17
C THR A 247 -16.79 16.03 11.42
N VAL A 248 -17.61 15.06 11.83
CA VAL A 248 -18.92 14.75 11.24
C VAL A 248 -20.03 15.00 12.25
N ASN A 249 -20.95 15.91 11.94
CA ASN A 249 -22.06 16.31 12.81
C ASN A 249 -23.38 15.70 12.35
N CYS A 250 -24.22 15.29 13.30
CA CYS A 250 -25.52 14.66 13.04
C CYS A 250 -26.70 15.54 13.50
N THR A 251 -27.90 15.25 13.00
CA THR A 251 -29.15 15.98 13.34
C THR A 251 -29.52 15.92 14.82
N ASP A 252 -29.14 14.85 15.51
CA ASP A 252 -29.39 14.64 16.94
C ASP A 252 -28.40 15.36 17.87
N GLY A 253 -27.50 16.17 17.30
CA GLY A 253 -26.45 16.89 18.04
C GLY A 253 -25.19 16.09 18.33
N SER A 254 -25.13 14.80 17.95
CA SER A 254 -23.90 14.00 18.07
C SER A 254 -22.85 14.42 17.05
N SER A 255 -21.58 14.32 17.43
CA SER A 255 -20.42 14.68 16.60
C SER A 255 -19.32 13.64 16.74
N TYR A 256 -18.67 13.30 15.62
CA TYR A 256 -17.67 12.24 15.53
C TYR A 256 -16.42 12.77 14.85
N ASN A 257 -15.25 12.52 15.44
CA ASN A 257 -13.97 12.89 14.86
C ASN A 257 -13.27 11.66 14.27
N ALA A 258 -12.60 11.83 13.14
CA ALA A 258 -11.82 10.78 12.50
C ALA A 258 -10.63 11.33 11.70
N ASP A 259 -9.71 10.45 11.33
CA ASP A 259 -8.62 10.76 10.40
C ASP A 259 -9.11 10.89 8.95
N HIS A 260 -10.12 10.08 8.60
CA HIS A 260 -10.70 10.01 7.26
C HIS A 260 -12.21 9.82 7.33
N VAL A 261 -12.91 10.28 6.29
CA VAL A 261 -14.32 9.97 6.05
C VAL A 261 -14.51 9.37 4.66
N ILE A 262 -15.26 8.27 4.56
CA ILE A 262 -15.72 7.70 3.29
C ILE A 262 -17.20 8.04 3.14
N VAL A 263 -17.51 8.89 2.17
CA VAL A 263 -18.88 9.33 1.85
C VAL A 263 -19.50 8.34 0.86
N THR A 264 -20.61 7.70 1.26
CA THR A 264 -21.35 6.76 0.39
C THR A 264 -22.80 7.16 0.15
N THR A 265 -23.15 8.40 0.49
CA THR A 265 -24.47 9.00 0.26
C THR A 265 -24.83 8.98 -1.23
N SER A 266 -26.13 8.89 -1.55
CA SER A 266 -26.57 8.96 -2.94
C SER A 266 -26.18 10.29 -3.59
N VAL A 267 -25.98 10.29 -4.92
CA VAL A 267 -25.71 11.54 -5.65
C VAL A 267 -26.89 12.53 -5.53
N GLY A 268 -28.12 12.06 -5.30
CA GLY A 268 -29.29 12.92 -5.06
C GLY A 268 -29.21 13.67 -3.72
N VAL A 269 -28.72 13.02 -2.67
CA VAL A 269 -28.41 13.68 -1.39
C VAL A 269 -27.29 14.70 -1.60
N LEU A 270 -26.23 14.33 -2.34
CA LEU A 270 -25.14 15.26 -2.65
C LEU A 270 -25.66 16.48 -3.43
N LYS A 271 -26.46 16.30 -4.49
CA LYS A 271 -27.09 17.40 -5.24
C LYS A 271 -27.85 18.37 -4.34
N LYS A 272 -28.65 17.83 -3.42
CA LYS A 272 -29.50 18.63 -2.55
C LYS A 272 -28.72 19.37 -1.48
N PHE A 273 -27.66 18.77 -0.94
CA PHE A 273 -27.04 19.22 0.30
C PHE A 273 -25.54 19.53 0.22
N HIS A 274 -24.85 19.38 -0.91
CA HIS A 274 -23.38 19.56 -0.97
C HIS A 274 -22.89 20.92 -0.45
N LYS A 275 -23.66 22.00 -0.67
CA LYS A 275 -23.33 23.35 -0.18
C LYS A 275 -23.35 23.48 1.35
N THR A 276 -24.15 22.65 2.01
CA THR A 276 -24.34 22.67 3.47
C THR A 276 -23.63 21.51 4.17
N LEU A 277 -23.42 20.41 3.45
CA LEU A 277 -22.87 19.16 3.97
C LEU A 277 -21.35 19.21 4.10
N PHE A 278 -20.64 20.03 3.31
CA PHE A 278 -19.17 20.12 3.35
C PHE A 278 -18.70 21.49 3.81
N ASP A 279 -17.71 21.49 4.69
CA ASP A 279 -17.01 22.69 5.17
C ASP A 279 -15.49 22.43 5.23
N PRO A 280 -14.67 23.06 4.38
CA PRO A 280 -15.06 24.00 3.32
C PRO A 280 -15.88 23.34 2.19
N GLU A 281 -16.51 24.18 1.36
CA GLU A 281 -17.29 23.76 0.21
C GLU A 281 -16.48 22.89 -0.78
N LEU A 282 -17.19 22.06 -1.55
CA LEU A 282 -16.58 21.20 -2.56
C LEU A 282 -15.94 22.02 -3.70
N PRO A 283 -14.80 21.57 -4.27
CA PRO A 283 -14.18 22.25 -5.40
C PRO A 283 -15.05 22.15 -6.68
N LEU A 284 -14.87 23.10 -7.61
CA LEU A 284 -15.75 23.23 -8.79
C LEU A 284 -15.85 21.96 -9.63
N TYR A 285 -14.77 21.22 -9.84
CA TYR A 285 -14.81 19.96 -10.62
C TYR A 285 -15.73 18.90 -9.97
N LYS A 286 -15.76 18.89 -8.63
CA LYS A 286 -16.61 18.00 -7.85
C LYS A 286 -18.07 18.47 -7.91
N VAL A 287 -18.30 19.77 -7.75
CA VAL A 287 -19.64 20.38 -7.87
C VAL A 287 -20.22 20.12 -9.26
N ASN A 288 -19.45 20.29 -10.33
CA ASN A 288 -19.90 19.98 -11.69
C ASN A 288 -20.34 18.52 -11.83
N SER A 289 -19.64 17.60 -11.17
CA SER A 289 -19.99 16.17 -11.18
C SER A 289 -21.23 15.87 -10.36
N VAL A 290 -21.34 16.42 -9.15
CA VAL A 290 -22.53 16.30 -8.30
C VAL A 290 -23.77 16.86 -9.02
N GLU A 291 -23.68 18.06 -9.59
CA GLU A 291 -24.79 18.72 -10.28
C GLU A 291 -25.06 18.15 -11.66
N GLY A 292 -24.05 17.61 -12.34
CA GLY A 292 -24.16 17.10 -13.71
C GLY A 292 -24.60 15.64 -13.81
N LEU A 293 -24.24 14.76 -12.87
CA LEU A 293 -24.65 13.35 -12.89
C LEU A 293 -26.12 13.23 -12.48
N PRO A 294 -27.05 12.90 -13.37
CA PRO A 294 -28.47 12.81 -13.05
C PRO A 294 -28.79 11.65 -12.09
N LEU A 295 -29.91 11.78 -11.37
CA LEU A 295 -30.48 10.71 -10.55
C LEU A 295 -31.96 10.57 -10.93
N GLY A 296 -32.32 9.36 -11.33
CA GLY A 296 -33.63 9.03 -11.83
C GLY A 296 -34.60 8.49 -10.79
N THR A 297 -35.82 8.16 -11.20
CA THR A 297 -36.81 7.48 -10.36
C THR A 297 -37.45 6.32 -11.12
N VAL A 298 -37.35 5.13 -10.54
CA VAL A 298 -38.00 3.91 -11.00
C VAL A 298 -38.66 3.28 -9.79
N ASN A 299 -39.95 2.99 -9.94
CA ASN A 299 -40.76 2.43 -8.88
C ASN A 299 -41.31 1.05 -9.22
N LYS A 300 -41.48 0.26 -8.15
CA LYS A 300 -42.07 -1.07 -8.18
C LYS A 300 -43.45 -1.02 -7.57
N ILE A 301 -44.42 -1.63 -8.26
CA ILE A 301 -45.77 -1.85 -7.76
C ILE A 301 -45.95 -3.34 -7.52
N LEU A 302 -46.20 -3.73 -6.28
CA LEU A 302 -46.52 -5.11 -5.92
C LEU A 302 -48.02 -5.27 -5.82
N LEU A 303 -48.59 -6.26 -6.52
CA LEU A 303 -50.01 -6.60 -6.48
C LEU A 303 -50.18 -8.02 -5.94
N LYS A 304 -50.78 -8.18 -4.75
CA LYS A 304 -51.10 -9.51 -4.20
C LYS A 304 -52.54 -9.88 -4.49
N PHE A 305 -52.74 -11.02 -5.14
CA PHE A 305 -54.07 -11.54 -5.41
C PHE A 305 -54.47 -12.63 -4.39
N PRO A 306 -55.74 -12.67 -3.94
CA PRO A 306 -56.22 -13.73 -3.05
C PRO A 306 -56.02 -15.14 -3.64
N LYS A 307 -56.29 -15.28 -4.94
CA LYS A 307 -56.12 -16.50 -5.74
C LYS A 307 -55.43 -16.16 -7.06
N LYS A 308 -54.49 -17.02 -7.48
CA LYS A 308 -53.89 -16.96 -8.82
C LYS A 308 -54.99 -17.17 -9.88
N TRP A 309 -55.18 -16.19 -10.75
CA TRP A 309 -56.17 -16.23 -11.84
C TRP A 309 -55.52 -16.40 -13.23
N TRP A 310 -54.21 -16.25 -13.32
CA TRP A 310 -53.45 -16.44 -14.55
C TRP A 310 -52.91 -17.88 -14.72
N PRO A 311 -52.55 -18.29 -15.96
CA PRO A 311 -51.95 -19.60 -16.25
C PRO A 311 -50.62 -19.88 -15.52
N ASN A 312 -50.22 -21.16 -15.47
CA ASN A 312 -48.97 -21.56 -14.80
C ASN A 312 -47.70 -21.21 -15.56
N ASP A 313 -47.82 -21.14 -16.88
CA ASP A 313 -46.80 -20.75 -17.83
C ASP A 313 -46.68 -19.22 -18.00
N LEU A 314 -47.66 -18.42 -17.54
CA LEU A 314 -47.54 -16.96 -17.57
C LEU A 314 -46.37 -16.49 -16.69
N LYS A 315 -45.39 -15.85 -17.33
CA LYS A 315 -44.25 -15.19 -16.68
C LYS A 315 -44.51 -13.70 -16.43
N GLY A 316 -45.21 -13.07 -17.36
CA GLY A 316 -45.63 -11.69 -17.26
C GLY A 316 -46.31 -11.27 -18.55
N PHE A 317 -46.74 -10.02 -18.59
CA PHE A 317 -47.32 -9.42 -19.79
C PHE A 317 -46.94 -7.94 -19.89
N SER A 318 -46.79 -7.51 -21.13
CA SER A 318 -46.43 -6.14 -21.48
C SER A 318 -47.65 -5.40 -22.02
N LEU A 319 -47.76 -4.12 -21.67
CA LEU A 319 -48.91 -3.28 -22.02
C LEU A 319 -48.58 -2.36 -23.19
N LEU A 320 -49.44 -2.37 -24.21
CA LEU A 320 -49.41 -1.46 -25.35
C LEU A 320 -50.63 -0.54 -25.28
N TRP A 321 -50.36 0.76 -25.20
CA TRP A 321 -51.39 1.80 -25.10
C TRP A 321 -51.62 2.43 -26.46
N THR A 322 -52.83 2.33 -27.02
CA THR A 322 -53.17 3.08 -28.24
C THR A 322 -53.42 4.55 -27.90
N ASP A 323 -53.32 5.44 -28.90
CA ASP A 323 -53.55 6.87 -28.67
C ASP A 323 -54.98 7.17 -28.18
N GLU A 324 -55.97 6.40 -28.65
CA GLU A 324 -57.35 6.50 -28.18
C GLU A 324 -57.48 6.10 -26.70
N ASP A 325 -56.82 5.01 -26.31
CA ASP A 325 -56.87 4.53 -24.92
C ASP A 325 -56.16 5.48 -23.95
N ARG A 326 -55.04 6.09 -24.37
CA ARG A 326 -54.34 7.12 -23.58
C ARG A 326 -55.26 8.31 -23.29
N LEU A 327 -56.04 8.74 -24.29
CA LEU A 327 -57.02 9.82 -24.13
C LEU A 327 -58.17 9.40 -23.18
N ASN A 328 -58.57 8.14 -23.22
CA ASN A 328 -59.65 7.62 -22.36
C ASN A 328 -59.23 7.43 -20.90
N LEU A 329 -57.98 7.03 -20.63
CA LEU A 329 -57.45 6.81 -19.27
C LEU A 329 -57.70 7.99 -18.32
N VAL A 330 -57.49 9.22 -18.81
CA VAL A 330 -57.68 10.45 -18.02
C VAL A 330 -59.15 10.65 -17.62
N ASN A 331 -60.08 10.21 -18.48
CA ASN A 331 -61.50 10.33 -18.22
C ASN A 331 -62.05 9.18 -17.35
N GLU A 332 -61.48 7.97 -17.48
CA GLU A 332 -61.90 6.78 -16.73
C GLU A 332 -61.38 6.77 -15.28
N PHE A 333 -60.17 7.32 -15.05
CA PHE A 333 -59.53 7.37 -13.74
C PHE A 333 -59.21 8.81 -13.27
N PRO A 334 -60.19 9.75 -13.25
CA PRO A 334 -59.94 11.16 -12.93
C PRO A 334 -59.61 11.42 -11.45
N HIS A 335 -59.83 10.43 -10.57
CA HIS A 335 -59.62 10.54 -9.12
C HIS A 335 -58.27 10.00 -8.64
N PHE A 336 -57.46 9.42 -9.55
CA PHE A 336 -56.14 8.86 -9.24
C PHE A 336 -55.05 9.69 -9.95
N ASP A 337 -54.67 10.82 -9.34
CA ASP A 337 -53.48 11.64 -9.68
C ASP A 337 -52.22 10.76 -9.80
N PRO A 338 -51.15 11.09 -10.56
CA PRO A 338 -50.75 12.36 -11.21
C PRO A 338 -50.88 12.35 -12.75
N SER A 339 -50.88 13.54 -13.37
CA SER A 339 -50.93 13.70 -14.84
C SER A 339 -50.02 14.81 -15.38
N ASP A 340 -49.47 14.62 -16.59
CA ASP A 340 -48.66 15.62 -17.30
C ASP A 340 -49.25 15.88 -18.69
N ASN A 341 -49.69 17.11 -18.95
CA ASN A 341 -50.30 17.51 -20.23
C ASN A 341 -51.44 16.57 -20.72
N GLY A 342 -52.27 16.07 -19.79
CA GLY A 342 -53.37 15.17 -20.13
C GLY A 342 -52.95 13.72 -20.40
N ARG A 343 -51.83 13.27 -19.82
CA ARG A 343 -51.37 11.88 -19.80
C ARG A 343 -51.43 11.31 -18.39
N SER A 344 -51.92 10.08 -18.25
CA SER A 344 -52.02 9.37 -16.96
C SER A 344 -50.75 8.58 -16.67
N TRP A 345 -50.25 8.61 -15.43
CA TRP A 345 -49.11 7.77 -15.01
C TRP A 345 -49.30 6.26 -15.24
N LEU A 346 -50.53 5.78 -15.39
CA LEU A 346 -50.81 4.38 -15.74
C LEU A 346 -50.20 3.98 -17.08
N GLU A 347 -50.01 4.95 -17.98
CA GLU A 347 -49.36 4.72 -19.28
C GLU A 347 -47.84 4.46 -19.15
N ASP A 348 -47.24 4.87 -18.03
CA ASP A 348 -45.81 4.68 -17.70
C ASP A 348 -45.54 3.29 -17.08
N ILE A 349 -46.58 2.48 -16.84
CA ILE A 349 -46.43 1.07 -16.51
C ILE A 349 -46.18 0.29 -17.80
N PHE A 350 -45.00 -0.32 -17.96
CA PHE A 350 -44.70 -1.08 -19.18
C PHE A 350 -45.11 -2.56 -19.13
N GLY A 351 -45.29 -3.13 -17.94
CA GLY A 351 -45.74 -4.52 -17.80
C GLY A 351 -45.79 -5.01 -16.35
N PHE A 352 -46.38 -6.19 -16.17
CA PHE A 352 -46.49 -6.90 -14.89
C PHE A 352 -45.91 -8.30 -15.00
N TYR A 353 -45.10 -8.69 -14.01
CA TYR A 353 -44.35 -9.95 -14.02
C TYR A 353 -44.58 -10.72 -12.72
N VAL A 354 -44.69 -12.04 -12.81
CA VAL A 354 -44.85 -12.92 -11.64
C VAL A 354 -43.56 -12.89 -10.83
N ILE A 355 -43.61 -12.83 -9.51
CA ILE A 355 -42.38 -12.92 -8.70
C ILE A 355 -42.06 -14.39 -8.43
N ASP A 356 -40.82 -14.80 -8.71
CA ASP A 356 -40.34 -16.19 -8.54
C ASP A 356 -40.58 -16.74 -7.13
N SER A 357 -40.37 -15.90 -6.10
CA SER A 357 -40.57 -16.28 -4.70
C SER A 357 -42.05 -16.32 -4.27
N HIS A 358 -43.00 -15.85 -5.09
CA HIS A 358 -44.41 -15.80 -4.70
C HIS A 358 -45.40 -15.90 -5.89
N PRO A 359 -46.11 -17.03 -6.07
CA PRO A 359 -46.90 -17.32 -7.27
C PRO A 359 -48.21 -16.54 -7.43
N ARG A 360 -48.59 -15.73 -6.44
CA ARG A 360 -49.80 -14.88 -6.45
C ARG A 360 -49.50 -13.38 -6.42
N VAL A 361 -48.24 -13.00 -6.63
CA VAL A 361 -47.83 -11.59 -6.66
C VAL A 361 -47.35 -11.23 -8.05
N LEU A 362 -47.86 -10.10 -8.56
CA LEU A 362 -47.35 -9.46 -9.77
C LEU A 362 -46.55 -8.22 -9.38
N LEU A 363 -45.42 -8.03 -10.05
CA LEU A 363 -44.56 -6.85 -9.97
C LEU A 363 -44.75 -6.02 -11.24
N GLY A 364 -45.26 -4.79 -11.08
CA GLY A 364 -45.27 -3.76 -12.10
C GLY A 364 -44.10 -2.80 -11.94
N TRP A 365 -43.63 -2.25 -13.05
CA TRP A 365 -42.60 -1.23 -13.09
C TRP A 365 -43.18 0.09 -13.57
N VAL A 366 -42.93 1.17 -12.83
CA VAL A 366 -43.32 2.54 -13.16
C VAL A 366 -42.06 3.35 -13.43
N VAL A 367 -42.03 4.04 -14.55
CA VAL A 367 -40.86 4.79 -15.03
C VAL A 367 -41.25 6.19 -15.49
N GLY A 368 -40.28 6.97 -15.95
CA GLY A 368 -40.56 8.24 -16.62
C GLY A 368 -40.84 9.40 -15.65
N LYS A 369 -41.37 10.50 -16.21
CA LYS A 369 -41.48 11.79 -15.54
C LYS A 369 -42.38 11.76 -14.30
N LEU A 370 -43.46 10.98 -14.32
CA LEU A 370 -44.44 10.92 -13.24
C LEU A 370 -44.07 9.92 -12.14
N ALA A 371 -43.03 9.09 -12.32
CA ALA A 371 -42.66 8.06 -11.35
C ALA A 371 -42.41 8.63 -9.93
N ALA A 372 -41.85 9.83 -9.83
CA ALA A 372 -41.63 10.53 -8.56
C ALA A 372 -42.93 10.97 -7.87
N GLU A 373 -43.93 11.38 -8.65
CA GLU A 373 -45.24 11.82 -8.13
C GLU A 373 -46.10 10.61 -7.72
N VAL A 374 -45.94 9.47 -8.39
CA VAL A 374 -46.60 8.20 -8.03
C VAL A 374 -46.25 7.74 -6.61
N GLU A 375 -45.08 8.09 -6.08
CA GLU A 375 -44.69 7.76 -4.70
C GLU A 375 -45.53 8.48 -3.63
N LEU A 376 -46.16 9.60 -4.00
CA LEU A 376 -47.00 10.40 -3.11
C LEU A 376 -48.43 9.84 -2.99
N LEU A 377 -48.78 8.86 -3.83
CA LEU A 377 -50.07 8.22 -3.77
C LEU A 377 -50.22 7.38 -2.50
N PRO A 378 -51.41 7.36 -1.89
CA PRO A 378 -51.67 6.49 -0.76
C PRO A 378 -51.64 5.02 -1.22
N ASP A 379 -51.13 4.13 -0.37
CA ASP A 379 -50.97 2.71 -0.69
C ASP A 379 -52.31 2.04 -1.05
N GLU A 380 -53.44 2.60 -0.59
CA GLU A 380 -54.81 2.20 -0.90
C GLU A 380 -55.17 2.30 -2.40
N VAL A 381 -54.46 3.14 -3.17
CA VAL A 381 -54.59 3.20 -4.64
C VAL A 381 -54.24 1.86 -5.28
N VAL A 382 -53.36 1.09 -4.63
CA VAL A 382 -52.95 -0.22 -5.09
C VAL A 382 -53.66 -1.29 -4.26
N VAL A 383 -54.72 -1.88 -4.83
CA VAL A 383 -55.55 -2.88 -4.15
C VAL A 383 -54.69 -4.03 -3.62
N SER A 384 -54.59 -4.15 -2.28
CA SER A 384 -53.74 -5.15 -1.61
C SER A 384 -52.29 -5.16 -2.13
N GLY A 385 -51.73 -3.97 -2.36
CA GLY A 385 -50.40 -3.79 -2.94
C GLY A 385 -49.47 -2.85 -2.17
N SER A 386 -48.30 -2.58 -2.76
CA SER A 386 -47.27 -1.68 -2.21
C SER A 386 -46.54 -0.99 -3.35
N ILE A 387 -46.18 0.28 -3.17
CA ILE A 387 -45.33 1.05 -4.08
C ILE A 387 -43.98 1.33 -3.41
N SER A 388 -42.87 1.18 -4.11
CA SER A 388 -41.56 1.64 -3.61
C SER A 388 -41.50 3.17 -3.55
N LYS A 389 -40.73 3.72 -2.59
CA LYS A 389 -40.60 5.16 -2.38
C LYS A 389 -39.12 5.53 -2.27
N TRP A 390 -38.51 5.91 -3.40
CA TRP A 390 -37.07 6.21 -3.50
C TRP A 390 -36.80 7.71 -3.64
N ASN A 391 -37.59 8.40 -4.45
CA ASN A 391 -37.45 9.84 -4.70
C ASN A 391 -37.90 10.69 -3.51
N SER A 392 -39.03 10.33 -2.90
CA SER A 392 -39.61 11.03 -1.75
C SER A 392 -38.84 10.80 -0.45
N ASN A 393 -38.01 9.75 -0.37
CA ASN A 393 -37.15 9.51 0.78
C ASN A 393 -35.96 10.50 0.80
N PRO A 394 -35.80 11.33 1.84
CA PRO A 394 -34.77 12.37 1.89
C PRO A 394 -33.33 11.85 1.97
N HIS A 395 -33.13 10.58 2.33
CA HIS A 395 -31.82 9.93 2.43
C HIS A 395 -31.37 9.28 1.12
N PHE A 396 -32.24 9.22 0.09
CA PHE A 396 -31.92 8.68 -1.23
C PHE A 396 -32.15 9.68 -2.36
N CYS A 397 -33.25 10.45 -2.32
CA CYS A 397 -33.63 11.46 -3.33
C CYS A 397 -33.76 10.90 -4.76
N GLY A 398 -33.97 9.59 -4.93
CA GLY A 398 -34.11 8.91 -6.22
C GLY A 398 -33.62 7.46 -6.20
N SER A 399 -33.74 6.80 -7.36
CA SER A 399 -33.43 5.38 -7.52
C SER A 399 -31.95 5.16 -7.82
N TYR A 400 -31.43 5.54 -8.99
CA TYR A 400 -30.02 5.37 -9.35
C TYR A 400 -29.59 6.34 -10.45
N SER A 401 -28.28 6.37 -10.72
CA SER A 401 -27.66 7.39 -11.59
C SER A 401 -27.69 6.99 -13.07
N HIS A 402 -27.41 7.92 -13.97
CA HIS A 402 -27.15 7.62 -15.38
C HIS A 402 -26.25 8.68 -16.01
N VAL A 403 -25.91 8.50 -17.28
CA VAL A 403 -25.14 9.48 -18.05
C VAL A 403 -26.10 10.24 -18.99
N SER A 404 -26.34 11.52 -18.69
CA SER A 404 -27.15 12.40 -19.54
C SER A 404 -26.31 13.27 -20.46
N ILE A 405 -26.96 13.87 -21.46
CA ILE A 405 -26.39 14.95 -22.29
C ILE A 405 -25.91 16.12 -21.41
N GLU A 406 -26.62 16.39 -20.31
CA GLU A 406 -26.21 17.44 -19.37
C GLU A 406 -24.89 17.12 -18.69
N ALA A 407 -24.66 15.85 -18.33
CA ALA A 407 -23.39 15.40 -17.77
C ALA A 407 -22.24 15.63 -18.77
N GLU A 408 -22.44 15.28 -20.05
CA GLU A 408 -21.46 15.53 -21.11
C GLU A 408 -21.17 17.03 -21.29
N ASN A 409 -22.21 17.85 -21.37
CA ASN A 409 -22.09 19.31 -21.53
C ASN A 409 -21.33 19.97 -20.36
N LYS A 410 -21.57 19.49 -19.13
CA LYS A 410 -20.90 19.98 -17.92
C LYS A 410 -19.52 19.36 -17.70
N LYS A 411 -19.11 18.40 -18.54
CA LYS A 411 -17.91 17.56 -18.33
C LYS A 411 -17.92 16.89 -16.95
N ALA A 412 -19.11 16.48 -16.50
CA ALA A 412 -19.30 15.74 -15.26
C ALA A 412 -18.87 14.29 -15.47
N SER A 413 -18.04 13.76 -14.58
CA SER A 413 -17.57 12.38 -14.68
C SER A 413 -17.69 11.66 -13.34
N ALA A 414 -17.93 10.35 -13.39
CA ALA A 414 -17.94 9.52 -12.19
C ALA A 414 -16.55 9.49 -11.53
N GLU A 415 -15.49 9.64 -12.31
CA GLU A 415 -14.09 9.74 -11.88
C GLU A 415 -13.83 11.00 -11.06
N ASP A 416 -14.32 12.16 -11.53
CA ASP A 416 -14.24 13.40 -10.78
C ASP A 416 -15.08 13.33 -9.51
N LEU A 417 -16.22 12.64 -9.51
CA LEU A 417 -17.00 12.37 -8.31
C LEU A 417 -16.24 11.43 -7.35
N ALA A 418 -15.53 10.42 -7.85
CA ALA A 418 -14.76 9.45 -7.06
C ALA A 418 -13.47 10.03 -6.45
N ARG A 419 -12.92 11.10 -7.02
CA ARG A 419 -11.63 11.68 -6.59
C ARG A 419 -11.63 12.09 -5.10
N PRO A 420 -10.67 11.67 -4.27
CA PRO A 420 -10.64 12.10 -2.87
C PRO A 420 -10.34 13.60 -2.74
N LEU A 421 -10.87 14.24 -1.70
CA LEU A 421 -10.45 15.58 -1.28
C LEU A 421 -9.21 15.48 -0.40
N VAL A 422 -8.26 16.36 -0.66
CA VAL A 422 -6.97 16.43 0.02
C VAL A 422 -6.96 17.69 0.87
N SER A 423 -6.71 17.55 2.17
CA SER A 423 -6.57 18.68 3.09
C SER A 423 -5.27 19.45 2.83
N LYS A 424 -5.12 20.63 3.44
CA LYS A 424 -3.90 21.47 3.30
C LYS A 424 -2.59 20.75 3.65
N ASN A 425 -2.64 19.70 4.46
CA ASN A 425 -1.49 18.88 4.84
C ASN A 425 -1.19 17.76 3.81
N SER A 426 -1.72 17.85 2.59
CA SER A 426 -1.60 16.84 1.54
C SER A 426 -2.15 15.46 1.90
N LYS A 427 -2.99 15.37 2.94
CA LYS A 427 -3.64 14.12 3.38
C LYS A 427 -5.00 13.97 2.71
N GLN A 428 -5.24 12.83 2.07
CA GLN A 428 -6.56 12.47 1.53
C GLN A 428 -7.54 12.30 2.69
N THR A 429 -8.48 13.22 2.87
CA THR A 429 -9.29 13.32 4.10
C THR A 429 -10.74 12.90 3.85
N VAL A 430 -11.31 13.24 2.70
CA VAL A 430 -12.68 12.88 2.29
C VAL A 430 -12.63 12.01 1.05
N LEU A 431 -13.14 10.79 1.13
CA LEU A 431 -13.16 9.79 0.06
C LEU A 431 -14.61 9.58 -0.40
N PHE A 432 -14.82 9.18 -1.66
CA PHE A 432 -16.16 8.98 -2.22
C PHE A 432 -16.30 7.58 -2.82
N ALA A 433 -17.31 6.86 -2.33
CA ALA A 433 -17.72 5.56 -2.84
C ALA A 433 -19.24 5.56 -3.05
N GLY A 434 -19.78 4.48 -3.63
CA GLY A 434 -21.18 4.38 -4.03
C GLY A 434 -21.33 4.25 -5.55
N GLU A 435 -22.48 3.77 -5.99
CA GLU A 435 -22.71 3.39 -7.40
C GLU A 435 -22.40 4.51 -8.39
N ALA A 436 -22.73 5.77 -8.08
CA ALA A 436 -22.48 6.92 -8.96
C ALA A 436 -20.99 7.28 -9.12
N THR A 437 -20.10 6.65 -8.34
CA THR A 437 -18.64 6.85 -8.39
C THR A 437 -17.94 5.80 -9.24
N HIS A 438 -18.69 4.91 -9.90
CA HIS A 438 -18.13 3.90 -10.81
C HIS A 438 -18.33 4.34 -12.27
N ALA A 439 -17.23 4.45 -13.02
CA ALA A 439 -17.23 4.91 -14.41
C ALA A 439 -18.14 4.08 -15.33
N THR A 440 -18.04 2.75 -15.24
CA THR A 440 -18.71 1.83 -16.18
C THR A 440 -19.72 0.88 -15.55
N LYS A 441 -19.88 0.85 -14.23
CA LYS A 441 -20.80 -0.07 -13.51
C LYS A 441 -21.69 0.69 -12.53
N PHE A 442 -22.03 1.93 -12.87
CA PHE A 442 -22.96 2.76 -12.12
C PHE A 442 -24.34 2.08 -12.01
N SER A 443 -25.17 2.54 -11.09
CA SER A 443 -26.55 2.03 -10.89
C SER A 443 -26.69 0.60 -10.41
N THR A 444 -25.58 -0.03 -10.02
CA THR A 444 -25.58 -1.44 -9.60
C THR A 444 -25.04 -1.66 -8.20
N VAL A 445 -25.46 -2.76 -7.58
CA VAL A 445 -24.93 -3.21 -6.28
C VAL A 445 -23.47 -3.62 -6.39
N HIS A 446 -23.08 -4.31 -7.47
CA HIS A 446 -21.71 -4.78 -7.65
C HIS A 446 -20.76 -3.58 -7.88
N GLY A 447 -21.15 -2.58 -8.66
CA GLY A 447 -20.41 -1.32 -8.77
C GLY A 447 -20.30 -0.57 -7.44
N ALA A 448 -21.38 -0.54 -6.63
CA ALA A 448 -21.32 0.03 -5.29
C ALA A 448 -20.30 -0.72 -4.39
N ILE A 449 -20.29 -2.06 -4.40
CA ILE A 449 -19.31 -2.85 -3.63
C ILE A 449 -17.88 -2.58 -4.11
N GLU A 450 -17.64 -2.60 -5.43
CA GLU A 450 -16.32 -2.36 -6.03
C GLU A 450 -15.78 -0.97 -5.65
N THR A 451 -16.62 0.07 -5.67
CA THR A 451 -16.22 1.43 -5.24
C THR A 451 -15.93 1.50 -3.73
N GLY A 452 -16.65 0.74 -2.90
CA GLY A 452 -16.36 0.60 -1.48
C GLY A 452 -14.99 -0.03 -1.22
N TYR A 453 -14.68 -1.12 -1.92
CA TYR A 453 -13.35 -1.74 -1.86
C TYR A 453 -12.26 -0.79 -2.35
N ARG A 454 -12.48 -0.05 -3.45
CA ARG A 454 -11.52 0.93 -3.98
C ARG A 454 -11.10 1.96 -2.94
N GLU A 455 -12.05 2.56 -2.22
CA GLU A 455 -11.71 3.58 -1.21
C GLU A 455 -11.12 2.98 0.07
N ALA A 456 -11.51 1.77 0.46
CA ALA A 456 -10.83 1.05 1.53
C ALA A 456 -9.38 0.73 1.17
N GLU A 457 -9.12 0.22 -0.03
CA GLU A 457 -7.78 -0.09 -0.53
C GLU A 457 -6.92 1.16 -0.66
N ARG A 458 -7.49 2.31 -1.03
CA ARG A 458 -6.80 3.60 -1.00
C ARG A 458 -6.24 3.92 0.39
N LEU A 459 -7.04 3.76 1.45
CA LEU A 459 -6.59 3.98 2.83
C LEU A 459 -5.61 2.89 3.28
N ILE A 460 -5.88 1.62 2.96
CA ILE A 460 -4.96 0.52 3.24
C ILE A 460 -3.59 0.80 2.61
N ASN A 461 -3.53 1.29 1.38
CA ASN A 461 -2.26 1.63 0.74
C ASN A 461 -1.56 2.83 1.39
N ILE A 462 -2.31 3.81 1.93
CA ILE A 462 -1.71 4.94 2.65
C ILE A 462 -1.06 4.49 3.96
N TYR A 463 -1.65 3.52 4.67
CA TYR A 463 -1.19 3.13 6.01
C TYR A 463 -0.38 1.82 6.05
N ASN A 464 -0.64 0.92 5.11
CA ASN A 464 -0.09 -0.43 5.00
C ASN A 464 0.50 -0.73 3.61
N GLY A 465 0.46 0.21 2.66
CA GLY A 465 0.98 0.03 1.31
C GLY A 465 2.50 0.14 1.24
N PRO A 466 3.08 -0.25 0.10
CA PRO A 466 4.50 -0.16 -0.14
C PRO A 466 4.94 1.30 -0.18
N GLU A 467 6.08 1.57 0.43
CA GLU A 467 6.54 2.93 0.67
C GLU A 467 7.23 3.50 -0.55
N TYR A 468 7.03 4.79 -0.81
CA TYR A 468 7.80 5.49 -1.83
C TYR A 468 8.71 6.53 -1.18
N SER A 469 9.98 6.53 -1.57
CA SER A 469 10.93 7.59 -1.27
C SER A 469 11.70 7.94 -2.53
N LYS A 470 11.90 9.23 -2.83
CA LYS A 470 12.65 9.64 -4.03
C LYS A 470 14.07 9.06 -4.06
N ILE A 471 14.75 9.05 -2.92
CA ILE A 471 16.07 8.43 -2.78
C ILE A 471 16.03 7.39 -1.66
N VAL A 472 16.64 6.22 -1.89
CA VAL A 472 16.92 5.23 -0.83
C VAL A 472 18.43 5.07 -0.68
N ILE A 473 18.91 5.01 0.56
CA ILE A 473 20.31 4.78 0.91
C ILE A 473 20.39 3.45 1.67
N LEU A 474 21.21 2.52 1.18
CA LEU A 474 21.39 1.21 1.81
C LEU A 474 22.58 1.21 2.75
N GLY A 475 22.28 1.09 4.05
CA GLY A 475 23.23 1.13 5.15
C GLY A 475 23.32 2.51 5.80
N ALA A 476 23.24 2.54 7.13
CA ALA A 476 23.49 3.71 7.97
C ALA A 476 24.90 3.70 8.58
N GLY A 477 25.88 3.13 7.86
CA GLY A 477 27.30 3.34 8.14
C GLY A 477 27.76 4.75 7.76
N MET A 478 29.02 5.10 8.06
CA MET A 478 29.55 6.46 7.82
C MET A 478 29.42 6.94 6.37
N ALA A 479 29.51 6.05 5.38
CA ALA A 479 29.30 6.41 3.98
C ALA A 479 27.84 6.80 3.68
N GLY A 480 26.87 6.02 4.17
CA GLY A 480 25.44 6.30 3.99
C GLY A 480 24.99 7.53 4.76
N LEU A 481 25.48 7.69 5.99
CA LEU A 481 25.26 8.89 6.81
C LEU A 481 25.88 10.13 6.16
N GLY A 482 27.08 10.02 5.59
CA GLY A 482 27.71 11.11 4.84
C GLY A 482 26.92 11.51 3.59
N ALA A 483 26.38 10.54 2.85
CA ALA A 483 25.50 10.80 1.71
C ALA A 483 24.22 11.53 2.16
N ALA A 484 23.57 11.07 3.24
CA ALA A 484 22.37 11.70 3.80
C ALA A 484 22.63 13.13 4.30
N MET A 485 23.77 13.37 4.96
CA MET A 485 24.19 14.71 5.36
C MET A 485 24.32 15.61 4.13
N LYS A 486 24.99 15.13 3.08
CA LYS A 486 25.20 15.95 1.89
C LYS A 486 23.91 16.28 1.17
N LEU A 487 22.98 15.32 1.08
CA LEU A 487 21.64 15.56 0.55
C LEU A 487 20.90 16.62 1.38
N THR A 488 20.98 16.54 2.71
CA THR A 488 20.37 17.50 3.63
C THR A 488 20.95 18.90 3.47
N GLU A 489 22.28 19.04 3.33
CA GLU A 489 22.96 20.31 3.06
C GLU A 489 22.49 20.97 1.75
N LEU A 490 22.15 20.16 0.74
CA LEU A 490 21.65 20.61 -0.55
C LEU A 490 20.12 20.80 -0.57
N ASP A 491 19.47 20.81 0.61
CA ASP A 491 18.02 20.92 0.82
C ASP A 491 17.19 19.80 0.14
N CYS A 492 17.82 18.65 -0.12
CA CYS A 492 17.15 17.43 -0.56
C CYS A 492 16.82 16.56 0.66
N LYS A 493 15.57 16.65 1.14
CA LYS A 493 15.12 15.93 2.35
C LYS A 493 14.29 14.68 2.07
N GLU A 494 14.04 14.39 0.81
CA GLU A 494 13.21 13.25 0.37
C GLU A 494 14.09 12.02 0.15
N PHE A 495 14.61 11.47 1.24
CA PHE A 495 15.38 10.24 1.23
C PHE A 495 15.09 9.35 2.43
N LEU A 496 15.35 8.06 2.27
CA LEU A 496 15.18 7.04 3.30
C LEU A 496 16.44 6.20 3.42
N ILE A 497 17.01 6.09 4.61
CA ILE A 497 18.11 5.18 4.93
C ILE A 497 17.53 3.87 5.47
N LEU A 498 17.91 2.75 4.88
CA LEU A 498 17.57 1.40 5.34
C LEU A 498 18.80 0.77 6.00
N GLU A 499 18.70 0.40 7.27
CA GLU A 499 19.76 -0.20 8.08
C GLU A 499 19.27 -1.54 8.64
N ALA A 500 20.04 -2.59 8.41
CA ALA A 500 19.73 -3.94 8.88
C ALA A 500 19.91 -4.06 10.39
N GLN A 501 20.90 -3.37 10.96
CA GLN A 501 21.17 -3.33 12.39
C GLN A 501 20.13 -2.51 13.15
N ASP A 502 20.13 -2.67 14.48
CA ASP A 502 19.24 -1.94 15.38
C ASP A 502 19.77 -0.55 15.78
N GLN A 503 20.93 -0.16 15.25
CA GLN A 503 21.57 1.12 15.44
C GLN A 503 22.35 1.58 14.20
N PRO A 504 22.47 2.90 13.95
CA PRO A 504 23.32 3.44 12.91
C PRO A 504 24.80 3.46 13.34
N GLY A 505 25.71 3.51 12.37
CA GLY A 505 27.17 3.57 12.61
C GLY A 505 27.97 2.50 11.86
N GLY A 506 27.32 1.44 11.36
CA GLY A 506 27.98 0.37 10.63
C GLY A 506 28.89 -0.46 11.54
N ARG A 507 30.22 -0.36 11.35
CA ARG A 507 31.23 -1.03 12.20
C ARG A 507 31.68 -0.18 13.40
N ILE A 508 31.06 0.99 13.60
CA ILE A 508 31.27 1.81 14.79
C ILE A 508 30.35 1.28 15.87
N ASN A 509 30.92 0.94 17.02
CA ASN A 509 30.16 0.52 18.20
C ASN A 509 30.95 0.88 19.45
N THR A 510 30.34 1.72 20.29
CA THR A 510 30.88 2.12 21.59
C THR A 510 29.99 1.54 22.69
N VAL A 511 30.57 0.72 23.56
CA VAL A 511 29.90 0.24 24.77
C VAL A 511 30.37 1.03 25.99
N VAL A 512 29.67 0.90 27.11
CA VAL A 512 30.06 1.54 28.37
C VAL A 512 30.52 0.46 29.35
N VAL A 513 31.77 0.54 29.80
CA VAL A 513 32.35 -0.36 30.80
C VAL A 513 32.89 0.49 31.94
N ASP A 514 32.49 0.18 33.19
CA ASP A 514 32.82 0.95 34.39
C ASP A 514 32.55 2.46 34.27
N GLY A 515 31.43 2.80 33.63
CA GLY A 515 30.98 4.18 33.43
C GLY A 515 31.78 4.97 32.39
N LYS A 516 32.66 4.32 31.63
CA LYS A 516 33.47 4.96 30.58
C LYS A 516 33.24 4.33 29.20
N PRO A 517 33.34 5.11 28.12
CA PRO A 517 33.18 4.60 26.77
C PRO A 517 34.33 3.66 26.39
N LEU A 518 34.00 2.60 25.66
CA LEU A 518 34.93 1.62 25.10
C LEU A 518 34.52 1.30 23.66
N ASP A 519 35.42 1.52 22.71
CA ASP A 519 35.16 1.34 21.29
C ASP A 519 35.47 -0.10 20.84
N ILE A 520 34.46 -0.98 20.88
CA ILE A 520 34.61 -2.35 20.36
C ILE A 520 34.61 -2.41 18.83
N GLY A 521 34.16 -1.34 18.17
CA GLY A 521 34.29 -1.11 16.73
C GLY A 521 35.48 -0.20 16.37
N ALA A 522 35.28 0.71 15.41
CA ALA A 522 36.28 1.74 15.08
C ALA A 522 36.60 2.64 16.28
N GLN A 523 37.88 2.98 16.46
CA GLN A 523 38.38 3.57 17.72
C GLN A 523 39.09 4.92 17.53
N TRP A 524 39.76 5.15 16.40
CA TRP A 524 40.58 6.34 16.21
C TRP A 524 40.21 7.16 15.00
N LEU A 525 40.39 8.46 15.15
CA LEU A 525 40.32 9.41 14.06
C LEU A 525 41.73 9.67 13.56
N HIS A 526 41.93 9.59 12.25
CA HIS A 526 43.22 9.81 11.59
C HIS A 526 43.23 11.16 10.89
N GLY A 527 44.21 12.01 11.20
CA GLY A 527 44.42 13.29 10.52
C GLY A 527 43.51 14.45 10.95
N LYS A 528 44.12 15.60 11.19
CA LYS A 528 43.43 16.87 11.43
C LYS A 528 42.72 17.43 10.20
N ASP A 529 43.22 17.14 9.00
CA ASP A 529 42.73 17.70 7.74
C ASP A 529 41.57 16.86 7.16
N THR A 530 40.58 16.56 8.02
CA THR A 530 39.39 15.77 7.65
C THR A 530 38.08 16.43 8.10
N PRO A 531 36.98 16.25 7.34
CA PRO A 531 35.66 16.72 7.78
C PRO A 531 35.22 16.14 9.11
N LEU A 532 35.68 14.93 9.46
CA LEU A 532 35.37 14.29 10.74
C LEU A 532 36.12 14.96 11.88
N TYR A 533 37.39 15.37 11.69
CA TYR A 533 38.15 16.10 12.70
C TYR A 533 37.48 17.45 13.00
N ASP A 534 37.15 18.22 11.96
CA ASP A 534 36.47 19.51 12.10
C ASP A 534 35.14 19.38 12.84
N MET A 535 34.38 18.32 12.55
CA MET A 535 33.14 18.01 13.25
C MET A 535 33.39 17.65 14.72
N ALA A 536 34.34 16.76 14.99
CA ALA A 536 34.69 16.37 16.36
C ALA A 536 35.18 17.58 17.18
N LEU A 537 35.95 18.49 16.56
CA LEU A 537 36.39 19.73 17.17
C LEU A 537 35.20 20.67 17.46
N LYS A 538 34.33 20.89 16.47
CA LYS A 538 33.15 21.76 16.59
C LYS A 538 32.21 21.34 17.72
N TYR A 539 32.04 20.04 17.93
CA TYR A 539 31.18 19.48 18.98
C TYR A 539 31.94 19.11 20.27
N ASN A 540 33.22 19.52 20.40
CA ASN A 540 34.06 19.28 21.57
C ASN A 540 34.18 17.79 21.96
N LEU A 541 34.30 16.92 20.96
CA LEU A 541 34.42 15.48 21.12
C LEU A 541 35.88 15.01 21.21
N LEU A 542 36.85 15.79 20.69
CA LEU A 542 38.27 15.42 20.69
C LEU A 542 38.88 15.42 22.11
N SER A 543 39.67 14.39 22.41
CA SER A 543 40.52 14.30 23.59
C SER A 543 41.83 15.08 23.38
N GLU A 544 42.42 15.58 24.47
CA GLU A 544 43.79 16.13 24.44
C GLU A 544 44.86 15.03 24.40
N LYS A 545 44.49 13.79 24.76
CA LYS A 545 45.39 12.63 24.73
C LYS A 545 45.23 11.87 23.41
N THR A 546 46.34 11.63 22.74
CA THR A 546 46.45 10.75 21.57
C THR A 546 46.80 9.32 22.01
N SER A 547 46.69 8.38 21.08
CA SER A 547 47.10 6.99 21.27
C SER A 547 48.14 6.60 20.21
N GLU A 548 48.87 5.55 20.50
CA GLU A 548 49.83 4.91 19.60
C GLU A 548 49.80 3.42 19.94
N GLU A 549 50.02 2.57 18.94
CA GLU A 549 49.94 1.11 19.04
C GLU A 549 51.32 0.47 19.03
N GLY A 550 51.40 -0.78 19.47
CA GLY A 550 52.65 -1.54 19.39
C GLY A 550 53.74 -1.04 20.34
N LEU A 551 53.35 -0.33 21.40
CA LEU A 551 54.28 0.22 22.38
C LEU A 551 54.52 -0.74 23.55
N GLY A 552 55.46 -0.39 24.41
CA GLY A 552 55.74 -1.09 25.66
C GLY A 552 56.86 -2.11 25.54
N ILE A 553 56.72 -3.22 26.27
CA ILE A 553 57.80 -4.20 26.43
C ILE A 553 57.63 -5.35 25.44
N PHE A 554 58.66 -5.62 24.64
CA PHE A 554 58.69 -6.77 23.75
C PHE A 554 59.21 -7.99 24.51
N ILE A 555 58.38 -9.00 24.69
CA ILE A 555 58.70 -10.18 25.50
C ILE A 555 58.52 -11.44 24.66
N ARG A 556 59.51 -12.32 24.72
CA ARG A 556 59.43 -13.62 24.06
C ARG A 556 58.68 -14.61 24.94
N ASN A 557 58.03 -15.58 24.32
CA ASN A 557 57.30 -16.66 24.99
C ASN A 557 58.15 -17.59 25.88
N ASP A 558 59.46 -17.36 26.01
CA ASP A 558 60.33 -17.98 27.02
C ASP A 558 60.71 -17.03 28.19
N GLY A 559 60.07 -15.86 28.27
CA GLY A 559 60.24 -14.84 29.32
C GLY A 559 61.37 -13.83 29.05
N ILE A 560 62.08 -13.92 27.93
CA ILE A 560 63.16 -12.98 27.59
C ILE A 560 62.57 -11.65 27.12
N VAL A 561 62.93 -10.57 27.82
CA VAL A 561 62.63 -9.20 27.42
C VAL A 561 63.67 -8.71 26.42
N PHE A 562 63.21 -8.17 25.30
CA PHE A 562 64.07 -7.66 24.24
C PHE A 562 64.59 -6.26 24.59
N ASP A 563 65.84 -6.01 24.25
CA ASP A 563 66.47 -4.70 24.45
C ASP A 563 65.81 -3.62 23.57
N GLU A 564 65.51 -2.47 24.18
CA GLU A 564 64.78 -1.38 23.53
C GLU A 564 65.52 -0.80 22.31
N PHE A 565 66.86 -0.80 22.32
CA PHE A 565 67.65 -0.32 21.18
C PHE A 565 67.54 -1.30 20.01
N LEU A 566 67.55 -2.61 20.28
CA LEU A 566 67.35 -3.62 19.24
C LEU A 566 65.96 -3.51 18.60
N VAL A 567 64.90 -3.35 19.41
CA VAL A 567 63.54 -3.15 18.90
C VAL A 567 63.49 -1.91 18.00
N LYS A 568 63.92 -0.74 18.50
CA LYS A 568 63.94 0.51 17.73
C LYS A 568 64.76 0.44 16.45
N GLN A 569 65.86 -0.31 16.46
CA GLN A 569 66.68 -0.53 15.26
C GLN A 569 65.89 -1.28 14.18
N ILE A 570 65.15 -2.31 14.56
CA ILE A 570 64.34 -3.11 13.64
C ILE A 570 63.12 -2.33 13.17
N ASP A 571 62.41 -1.64 14.07
CA ASP A 571 61.27 -0.79 13.71
C ASP A 571 61.66 0.25 12.65
N PHE A 572 62.79 0.95 12.87
CA PHE A 572 63.32 1.93 11.92
C PHE A 572 63.64 1.31 10.55
N GLN A 573 64.26 0.14 10.55
CA GLN A 573 64.62 -0.53 9.30
C GLN A 573 63.38 -1.02 8.55
N ILE A 574 62.37 -1.53 9.25
CA ILE A 574 61.09 -1.92 8.63
C ILE A 574 60.36 -0.71 8.07
N GLY A 575 60.27 0.39 8.82
CA GLY A 575 59.68 1.64 8.33
C GLY A 575 60.34 2.11 7.02
N LYS A 576 61.68 2.07 6.95
CA LYS A 576 62.41 2.40 5.72
C LYS A 576 62.09 1.47 4.55
N ILE A 577 61.96 0.16 4.80
CA ILE A 577 61.60 -0.81 3.74
C ILE A 577 60.19 -0.52 3.23
N LEU A 578 59.23 -0.29 4.14
CA LEU A 578 57.84 0.00 3.80
C LEU A 578 57.65 1.31 3.03
N GLU A 579 58.48 2.33 3.29
CA GLU A 579 58.50 3.58 2.53
C GLU A 579 59.06 3.42 1.11
N GLN A 580 60.07 2.57 0.93
CA GLN A 580 60.85 2.52 -0.31
C GLN A 580 60.37 1.42 -1.28
N PHE A 581 59.98 0.25 -0.78
CA PHE A 581 59.76 -0.95 -1.59
C PHE A 581 58.69 -1.86 -0.97
N GLY A 582 57.41 -1.54 -1.17
CA GLY A 582 56.28 -2.37 -0.72
C GLY A 582 56.23 -3.78 -1.33
N ASP A 583 57.02 -4.05 -2.39
CA ASP A 583 56.96 -5.27 -3.18
C ASP A 583 57.72 -6.47 -2.56
N PHE A 584 58.63 -6.24 -1.59
CA PHE A 584 59.60 -7.27 -1.16
C PHE A 584 60.01 -7.16 0.32
N LEU A 585 59.06 -6.90 1.23
CA LEU A 585 59.37 -6.70 2.66
C LEU A 585 60.24 -7.82 3.25
N GLU A 586 59.90 -9.08 3.00
CA GLU A 586 60.65 -10.25 3.49
C GLU A 586 62.05 -10.35 2.86
N GLU A 587 62.16 -10.22 1.54
CA GLU A 587 63.47 -10.33 0.87
C GLU A 587 64.41 -9.18 1.26
N GLN A 588 63.91 -7.94 1.30
CA GLN A 588 64.69 -6.76 1.70
C GLN A 588 65.12 -6.81 3.17
N PHE A 589 64.28 -7.37 4.04
CA PHE A 589 64.66 -7.55 5.43
C PHE A 589 65.74 -8.63 5.58
N LEU A 590 65.66 -9.73 4.81
CA LEU A 590 66.69 -10.75 4.78
C LEU A 590 68.03 -10.21 4.25
N GLU A 591 68.00 -9.37 3.21
CA GLU A 591 69.20 -8.66 2.71
C GLU A 591 69.82 -7.75 3.79
N TYR A 592 68.99 -7.02 4.53
CA TYR A 592 69.45 -6.24 5.68
C TYR A 592 70.09 -7.13 6.75
N LEU A 593 69.46 -8.26 7.07
CA LEU A 593 69.95 -9.19 8.08
C LEU A 593 71.31 -9.80 7.67
N ASP A 594 71.50 -10.11 6.40
CA ASP A 594 72.76 -10.60 5.83
C ASP A 594 73.87 -9.54 5.83
N SER A 595 73.51 -8.26 5.82
CA SER A 595 74.47 -7.16 5.93
C SER A 595 74.96 -6.89 7.36
N CYS A 596 74.24 -7.41 8.37
CA CYS A 596 74.58 -7.22 9.78
C CYS A 596 75.68 -8.18 10.23
N VAL A 597 76.58 -7.71 11.11
CA VAL A 597 77.59 -8.54 11.77
C VAL A 597 77.11 -8.89 13.17
N ASP A 598 76.22 -9.88 13.26
CA ASP A 598 75.56 -10.30 14.50
C ASP A 598 76.00 -11.71 14.92
N THR A 599 75.82 -12.05 16.21
CA THR A 599 75.83 -13.45 16.65
C THR A 599 74.59 -14.19 16.14
N ASP A 600 74.63 -15.52 16.07
CA ASP A 600 73.46 -16.33 15.68
C ASP A 600 72.23 -16.03 16.55
N GLU A 601 72.44 -15.78 17.84
CA GLU A 601 71.37 -15.40 18.79
C GLU A 601 70.73 -14.06 18.44
N ILE A 602 71.53 -13.01 18.20
CA ILE A 602 71.00 -11.69 17.82
C ILE A 602 70.32 -11.75 16.45
N ARG A 603 70.92 -12.46 15.49
CA ARG A 603 70.33 -12.69 14.16
C ARG A 603 68.96 -13.36 14.29
N GLN A 604 68.82 -14.34 15.16
CA GLN A 604 67.55 -15.03 15.42
C GLN A 604 66.53 -14.10 16.08
N MET A 605 66.93 -13.29 17.07
CA MET A 605 66.06 -12.28 17.69
C MET A 605 65.54 -11.25 16.67
N LYS A 606 66.37 -10.81 15.72
CA LYS A 606 65.94 -9.91 14.65
C LYS A 606 64.87 -10.54 13.74
N LEU A 607 64.99 -11.82 13.43
CA LEU A 607 63.95 -12.56 12.68
C LEU A 607 62.64 -12.69 13.47
N GLU A 608 62.72 -12.91 14.79
CA GLU A 608 61.54 -13.02 15.65
C GLU A 608 60.83 -11.65 15.80
N LEU A 609 61.57 -10.54 15.83
CA LEU A 609 61.02 -9.18 15.73
C LEU A 609 60.38 -8.90 14.36
N PHE A 610 60.99 -9.40 13.30
CA PHE A 610 60.44 -9.27 11.95
C PHE A 610 59.11 -10.01 11.81
N ASP A 611 58.99 -11.20 12.39
CA ASP A 611 57.72 -11.93 12.45
C ASP A 611 56.62 -11.13 13.17
N TRP A 612 56.96 -10.45 14.27
CA TRP A 612 56.02 -9.55 14.93
C TRP A 612 55.55 -8.42 14.00
N HIS A 613 56.47 -7.79 13.27
CA HIS A 613 56.11 -6.76 12.29
C HIS A 613 55.22 -7.29 11.17
N LEU A 614 55.47 -8.50 10.66
CA LEU A 614 54.60 -9.11 9.67
C LEU A 614 53.17 -9.28 10.19
N ARG A 615 53.01 -9.72 11.44
CA ARG A 615 51.68 -9.84 12.07
C ARG A 615 51.01 -8.50 12.30
N PHE A 616 51.78 -7.48 12.71
CA PHE A 616 51.29 -6.12 12.83
C PHE A 616 50.77 -5.60 11.48
N GLN A 617 51.53 -5.75 10.40
CA GLN A 617 51.12 -5.31 9.07
C GLN A 617 49.89 -6.07 8.55
N ILE A 618 49.75 -7.35 8.89
CA ILE A 618 48.56 -8.16 8.58
C ILE A 618 47.30 -7.59 9.26
N ILE A 619 47.42 -7.21 10.54
CA ILE A 619 46.35 -6.60 11.31
C ILE A 619 45.98 -5.23 10.73
N ASP A 620 46.97 -4.34 10.58
CA ASP A 620 46.76 -2.96 10.13
C ASP A 620 46.15 -2.88 8.71
N ASN A 621 46.53 -3.82 7.84
CA ASN A 621 45.98 -3.90 6.48
C ASN A 621 44.74 -4.79 6.36
N SER A 622 44.25 -5.37 7.46
CA SER A 622 43.09 -6.27 7.49
C SER A 622 43.18 -7.35 6.41
N CYS A 623 44.33 -8.02 6.31
CA CYS A 623 44.61 -8.97 5.25
C CYS A 623 44.83 -10.39 5.80
N HIS A 624 44.71 -11.37 4.91
CA HIS A 624 44.93 -12.77 5.28
C HIS A 624 46.43 -13.09 5.42
N ASN A 625 47.23 -12.57 4.49
CA ASN A 625 48.69 -12.61 4.51
C ASN A 625 49.25 -11.49 3.61
N MET A 626 50.48 -11.07 3.88
CA MET A 626 51.13 -9.97 3.17
C MET A 626 51.30 -10.20 1.65
N ARG A 627 51.35 -11.45 1.18
CA ARG A 627 51.50 -11.78 -0.25
C ARG A 627 50.24 -11.49 -1.07
N ARG A 628 49.10 -11.22 -0.41
CA ARG A 628 47.83 -10.86 -1.06
C ARG A 628 47.62 -9.35 -1.18
N LEU A 629 48.50 -8.54 -0.60
CA LEU A 629 48.40 -7.09 -0.71
C LEU A 629 48.96 -6.61 -2.05
N SER A 630 48.32 -5.58 -2.60
CA SER A 630 48.75 -5.02 -3.88
C SER A 630 49.89 -4.03 -3.65
N ALA A 631 51.09 -4.47 -4.01
CA ALA A 631 52.30 -3.68 -3.87
C ALA A 631 52.25 -2.36 -4.68
N LYS A 632 51.64 -2.41 -5.87
CA LYS A 632 51.35 -1.23 -6.71
C LYS A 632 50.53 -0.14 -5.99
N TYR A 633 49.58 -0.55 -5.15
CA TYR A 633 48.67 0.39 -4.47
C TYR A 633 49.11 0.72 -3.04
N TRP A 634 50.11 0.02 -2.48
CA TRP A 634 50.64 0.26 -1.13
C TRP A 634 51.00 1.73 -0.89
N GLY A 635 51.82 2.32 -1.78
CA GLY A 635 52.22 3.73 -1.69
C GLY A 635 51.13 4.75 -2.05
N SER A 636 49.89 4.32 -2.30
CA SER A 636 48.77 5.25 -2.56
C SER A 636 48.11 5.75 -1.28
N TYR A 637 48.39 5.13 -0.13
CA TYR A 637 47.93 5.62 1.17
C TYR A 637 48.70 6.88 1.57
N ILE A 638 47.99 7.91 2.03
CA ILE A 638 48.57 9.20 2.41
C ILE A 638 48.25 9.44 3.89
N CYS A 639 49.28 9.50 4.72
CA CYS A 639 49.15 9.98 6.09
C CYS A 639 48.81 11.47 6.08
N LEU A 640 47.76 11.85 6.81
CA LEU A 640 47.20 13.21 6.76
C LEU A 640 47.89 14.17 7.73
N ASP A 641 48.53 13.66 8.78
CA ASP A 641 49.42 14.41 9.67
C ASP A 641 50.38 13.45 10.41
N ASP A 642 51.23 14.02 11.27
CA ASP A 642 52.23 13.29 12.06
C ASP A 642 51.63 12.60 13.31
N ILE A 643 50.32 12.72 13.56
CA ILE A 643 49.66 12.13 14.73
C ILE A 643 48.87 10.90 14.28
N ALA A 644 49.34 9.73 14.72
CA ALA A 644 48.74 8.45 14.33
C ALA A 644 47.25 8.37 14.68
N HIS A 645 46.91 8.64 15.96
CA HIS A 645 45.57 8.38 16.49
C HIS A 645 45.04 9.49 17.42
N TYR A 646 43.97 10.16 17.01
CA TYR A 646 43.19 11.04 17.87
C TYR A 646 42.06 10.27 18.56
N ASN A 647 41.96 10.43 19.88
CA ASN A 647 40.90 9.81 20.67
C ASN A 647 39.67 10.71 20.82
N LEU A 648 38.50 10.09 20.97
CA LEU A 648 37.24 10.77 21.27
C LEU A 648 36.87 10.61 22.75
N LYS A 649 36.52 11.72 23.41
CA LYS A 649 36.18 11.79 24.85
C LYS A 649 35.04 10.86 25.24
N TYR A 650 34.07 10.68 24.34
CA TYR A 650 32.81 9.97 24.58
C TYR A 650 32.65 8.74 23.69
N GLY A 651 33.77 8.19 23.20
CA GLY A 651 33.81 7.10 22.23
C GLY A 651 33.35 7.52 20.83
N TYR A 652 33.56 6.63 19.86
CA TYR A 652 33.35 6.92 18.45
C TYR A 652 31.87 7.08 18.07
N GLN A 653 30.96 6.40 18.77
CA GLN A 653 29.51 6.52 18.57
C GLN A 653 29.01 7.96 18.79
N SER A 654 29.72 8.77 19.59
CA SER A 654 29.35 10.18 19.80
C SER A 654 29.34 11.00 18.50
N LEU A 655 30.23 10.67 17.55
CA LEU A 655 30.28 11.31 16.24
C LEU A 655 29.10 10.88 15.36
N VAL A 656 28.76 9.59 15.38
CA VAL A 656 27.57 9.04 14.69
C VAL A 656 26.30 9.73 15.19
N ASN A 657 26.18 9.90 16.52
CA ASN A 657 25.03 10.56 17.13
C ASN A 657 24.90 12.02 16.68
N VAL A 658 26.01 12.76 16.58
CA VAL A 658 26.01 14.13 16.03
C VAL A 658 25.45 14.16 14.61
N ILE A 659 25.88 13.23 13.76
CA ILE A 659 25.43 13.14 12.37
C ILE A 659 23.93 12.82 12.32
N VAL A 660 23.51 11.74 12.99
CA VAL A 660 22.11 11.29 13.00
C VAL A 660 21.17 12.39 13.52
N ASN A 661 21.57 13.12 14.57
CA ASN A 661 20.79 14.22 15.14
C ASN A 661 20.65 15.42 14.18
N SER A 662 21.51 15.53 13.16
CA SER A 662 21.45 16.59 12.16
C SER A 662 20.54 16.27 10.96
N LEU A 663 20.13 15.01 10.81
CA LEU A 663 19.31 14.55 9.68
C LEU A 663 17.79 14.76 9.94
N PRO A 664 16.95 14.74 8.87
CA PRO A 664 15.50 14.82 9.03
C PRO A 664 14.96 13.71 9.94
N LYS A 665 13.92 14.02 10.73
CA LYS A 665 13.26 13.01 11.57
C LYS A 665 12.65 11.91 10.70
N GLU A 666 12.71 10.67 11.19
CA GLU A 666 12.15 9.47 10.53
C GLU A 666 12.84 9.06 9.21
N CYS A 667 13.96 9.69 8.81
CA CYS A 667 14.68 9.33 7.58
C CYS A 667 15.55 8.06 7.70
N ILE A 668 15.65 7.44 8.88
CA ILE A 668 16.42 6.20 9.11
C ILE A 668 15.48 5.11 9.61
N ARG A 669 15.55 3.95 8.98
CA ARG A 669 14.87 2.72 9.40
C ARG A 669 15.88 1.67 9.82
N LEU A 670 15.87 1.39 11.10
CA LEU A 670 16.67 0.34 11.72
C LEU A 670 15.93 -1.00 11.60
N LYS A 671 16.63 -2.12 11.81
CA LYS A 671 16.08 -3.49 11.73
C LYS A 671 15.35 -3.77 10.42
N THR A 672 15.85 -3.21 9.33
CA THR A 672 15.26 -3.34 7.99
C THR A 672 16.30 -3.89 7.04
N GLU A 673 16.43 -5.21 7.02
CA GLU A 673 17.32 -5.92 6.12
C GLU A 673 16.76 -5.87 4.70
N VAL A 674 17.59 -5.50 3.73
CA VAL A 674 17.24 -5.57 2.30
C VAL A 674 17.58 -6.96 1.80
N THR A 675 16.58 -7.66 1.27
CA THR A 675 16.70 -9.04 0.80
C THR A 675 16.89 -9.13 -0.71
N SER A 676 16.37 -8.18 -1.49
CA SER A 676 16.63 -8.13 -2.93
C SER A 676 16.37 -6.74 -3.51
N ILE A 677 17.02 -6.45 -4.65
CA ILE A 677 16.92 -5.17 -5.36
C ILE A 677 16.52 -5.46 -6.82
N ASP A 678 15.47 -4.80 -7.31
CA ASP A 678 15.00 -4.92 -8.69
C ASP A 678 14.96 -3.55 -9.40
N PHE A 679 15.88 -3.37 -10.34
CA PHE A 679 15.97 -2.23 -11.26
C PHE A 679 15.20 -2.47 -12.58
N SER A 680 14.59 -3.64 -12.78
CA SER A 680 13.93 -4.04 -14.03
C SER A 680 12.46 -3.62 -14.14
N ASN A 681 11.90 -2.98 -13.11
CA ASN A 681 10.50 -2.56 -13.08
C ASN A 681 10.20 -1.45 -14.10
N LYS A 682 9.76 -1.87 -15.30
CA LYS A 682 9.40 -0.98 -16.41
C LYS A 682 8.04 -0.30 -16.26
N LEU A 683 7.19 -0.74 -15.33
CA LEU A 683 5.83 -0.23 -15.16
C LEU A 683 5.80 1.15 -14.49
N HIS A 684 6.80 1.46 -13.67
CA HIS A 684 6.85 2.69 -12.88
C HIS A 684 8.15 3.49 -12.99
N SER A 685 9.12 3.03 -13.81
CA SER A 685 10.43 3.68 -13.95
C SER A 685 11.19 3.89 -12.63
N CYS A 686 10.92 3.06 -11.62
CA CYS A 686 11.49 3.15 -10.27
C CYS A 686 12.18 1.85 -9.87
N VAL A 687 13.15 1.94 -8.95
CA VAL A 687 13.81 0.79 -8.31
C VAL A 687 12.90 0.22 -7.23
N VAL A 688 12.85 -1.12 -7.13
CA VAL A 688 12.13 -1.85 -6.09
C VAL A 688 13.15 -2.43 -5.11
N VAL A 689 12.99 -2.11 -3.82
CA VAL A 689 13.83 -2.61 -2.73
C VAL A 689 12.96 -3.49 -1.84
N ASN A 690 13.19 -4.79 -1.91
CA ASN A 690 12.50 -5.76 -1.05
C ASN A 690 13.24 -5.88 0.27
N CYS A 691 12.50 -5.78 1.36
CA CYS A 691 13.03 -5.86 2.71
C CYS A 691 12.43 -7.06 3.46
N SER A 692 13.06 -7.43 4.55
CA SER A 692 12.55 -8.42 5.52
C SER A 692 11.10 -8.10 5.94
N GLU A 693 10.35 -9.13 6.35
CA GLU A 693 8.93 -9.03 6.73
C GLU A 693 7.97 -8.64 5.57
N ASN A 694 8.33 -8.96 4.32
CA ASN A 694 7.54 -8.65 3.11
C ASN A 694 7.28 -7.15 2.90
N LYS A 695 8.16 -6.29 3.43
CA LYS A 695 8.09 -4.85 3.19
C LYS A 695 8.72 -4.52 1.83
N ILE A 696 8.10 -3.62 1.09
CA ILE A 696 8.57 -3.18 -0.22
C ILE A 696 8.71 -1.66 -0.18
N VAL A 697 9.87 -1.16 -0.64
CA VAL A 697 10.15 0.26 -0.81
C VAL A 697 10.44 0.53 -2.28
N TYR A 698 9.79 1.53 -2.85
CA TYR A 698 10.02 2.04 -4.20
C TYR A 698 10.84 3.33 -4.14
N CYS A 699 11.77 3.51 -5.08
CA CYS A 699 12.50 4.76 -5.21
C CYS A 699 12.93 5.11 -6.64
N ASP A 700 13.15 6.41 -6.90
CA ASP A 700 13.73 6.86 -8.17
C ASP A 700 15.22 6.56 -8.24
N HIS A 701 15.91 6.74 -7.11
CA HIS A 701 17.35 6.59 -6.99
C HIS A 701 17.74 5.71 -5.80
N LEU A 702 18.74 4.86 -6.01
CA LEU A 702 19.30 3.99 -4.97
C LEU A 702 20.79 4.29 -4.80
N ILE A 703 21.20 4.61 -3.57
CA ILE A 703 22.60 4.76 -3.15
C ILE A 703 22.97 3.53 -2.33
N ILE A 704 23.94 2.74 -2.80
CA ILE A 704 24.38 1.54 -2.11
C ILE A 704 25.66 1.86 -1.32
N THR A 705 25.59 1.77 0.01
CA THR A 705 26.72 2.03 0.92
C THR A 705 27.06 0.84 1.82
N ALA A 706 26.54 -0.34 1.48
CA ALA A 706 26.89 -1.59 2.15
C ALA A 706 28.40 -1.86 2.07
N SER A 707 28.94 -2.52 3.10
CA SER A 707 30.36 -2.87 3.13
C SER A 707 30.72 -3.86 2.02
N ILE A 708 32.00 -3.90 1.63
CA ILE A 708 32.47 -4.81 0.59
C ILE A 708 32.22 -6.29 0.95
N GLY A 709 32.31 -6.67 2.24
CA GLY A 709 31.96 -8.01 2.70
C GLY A 709 30.50 -8.35 2.43
N VAL A 710 29.58 -7.45 2.80
CA VAL A 710 28.14 -7.62 2.53
C VAL A 710 27.87 -7.71 1.02
N LEU A 711 28.53 -6.88 0.20
CA LEU A 711 28.34 -6.90 -1.25
C LEU A 711 28.87 -8.17 -1.92
N LYS A 712 29.91 -8.82 -1.37
CA LYS A 712 30.41 -10.10 -1.86
C LYS A 712 29.39 -11.23 -1.63
N ASP A 713 28.63 -11.16 -0.54
CA ASP A 713 27.62 -12.17 -0.19
C ASP A 713 26.21 -11.85 -0.74
N PHE A 714 25.98 -10.61 -1.18
CA PHE A 714 24.67 -10.15 -1.68
C PHE A 714 24.51 -10.37 -3.20
N SER A 715 23.82 -11.44 -3.60
CA SER A 715 23.63 -11.80 -5.02
C SER A 715 22.30 -11.36 -5.64
N ASP A 716 21.30 -10.99 -4.83
CA ASP A 716 19.91 -10.85 -5.28
C ASP A 716 19.59 -9.45 -5.86
N ILE A 717 20.29 -9.11 -6.95
CA ILE A 717 20.10 -7.89 -7.73
C ILE A 717 19.63 -8.22 -9.15
N THR A 718 18.48 -7.65 -9.55
CA THR A 718 17.86 -7.86 -10.88
C THR A 718 17.76 -6.56 -11.66
N PRO A 719 18.29 -6.45 -12.90
CA PRO A 719 19.25 -7.37 -13.49
C PRO A 719 20.58 -7.33 -12.71
N PRO A 720 21.45 -8.35 -12.88
CA PRO A 720 22.75 -8.37 -12.22
C PRO A 720 23.56 -7.10 -12.49
N LEU A 721 24.35 -6.66 -11.50
CA LEU A 721 25.25 -5.53 -11.67
C LEU A 721 26.17 -5.71 -12.90
N PRO A 722 26.56 -4.60 -13.57
CA PRO A 722 27.54 -4.64 -14.65
C PRO A 722 28.77 -5.48 -14.29
N LYS A 723 29.27 -6.25 -15.26
CA LYS A 723 30.38 -7.19 -15.04
C LYS A 723 31.58 -6.53 -14.34
N TYR A 724 31.98 -5.33 -14.77
CA TYR A 724 33.12 -4.63 -14.18
C TYR A 724 32.94 -4.32 -12.69
N LEU A 725 31.71 -4.06 -12.22
CA LEU A 725 31.44 -3.85 -10.80
C LEU A 725 31.48 -5.16 -10.04
N ARG A 726 30.94 -6.25 -10.60
CA ARG A 726 31.01 -7.58 -9.98
C ARG A 726 32.45 -8.08 -9.87
N ASP A 727 33.24 -7.92 -10.92
CA ASP A 727 34.67 -8.23 -10.91
C ASP A 727 35.38 -7.39 -9.83
N SER A 728 35.10 -6.08 -9.76
CA SER A 728 35.67 -5.20 -8.72
C SER A 728 35.27 -5.62 -7.30
N ILE A 729 34.00 -5.97 -7.06
CA ILE A 729 33.52 -6.45 -5.76
C ILE A 729 34.26 -7.72 -5.35
N ASN A 730 34.50 -8.63 -6.29
CA ASN A 730 35.19 -9.88 -6.04
C ASN A 730 36.71 -9.68 -5.81
N ASP A 731 37.33 -8.76 -6.54
CA ASP A 731 38.78 -8.56 -6.54
C ASP A 731 39.28 -7.70 -5.36
N VAL A 732 38.46 -6.80 -4.81
CA VAL A 732 38.85 -5.99 -3.64
C VAL A 732 39.04 -6.89 -2.43
N GLY A 733 40.21 -6.80 -1.80
CA GLY A 733 40.55 -7.52 -0.58
C GLY A 733 39.70 -7.08 0.61
N PHE A 734 39.29 -8.05 1.42
CA PHE A 734 38.55 -7.82 2.65
C PHE A 734 38.78 -9.02 3.58
N TYR A 735 39.06 -8.73 4.85
CA TYR A 735 39.23 -9.73 5.90
C TYR A 735 38.87 -9.15 7.27
N GLY A 736 39.00 -9.93 8.35
CA GLY A 736 38.68 -9.52 9.71
C GLY A 736 39.87 -9.04 10.54
N ILE A 737 39.58 -8.26 11.58
CA ILE A 737 40.48 -7.91 12.68
C ILE A 737 39.73 -8.19 13.98
N GLY A 738 40.29 -9.03 14.84
CA GLY A 738 39.76 -9.32 16.17
C GLY A 738 40.28 -8.34 17.21
N LYS A 739 39.41 -7.96 18.15
CA LYS A 739 39.76 -7.17 19.34
C LYS A 739 39.47 -7.95 20.61
N ILE A 740 40.42 -7.92 21.52
CA ILE A 740 40.31 -8.50 22.85
C ILE A 740 40.48 -7.41 23.88
N TYR A 741 39.64 -7.40 24.91
CA TYR A 741 39.78 -6.48 26.04
C TYR A 741 39.95 -7.25 27.34
N LEU A 742 41.07 -7.02 28.01
CA LEU A 742 41.35 -7.59 29.33
C LEU A 742 41.13 -6.54 30.41
N PHE A 743 40.29 -6.84 31.39
CA PHE A 743 40.01 -5.96 32.52
C PHE A 743 40.61 -6.53 33.81
N PHE A 744 41.37 -5.70 34.51
CA PHE A 744 42.02 -6.06 35.77
C PHE A 744 41.50 -5.21 36.92
N ASN A 745 41.56 -5.76 38.13
CA ASN A 745 41.22 -5.01 39.35
C ASN A 745 42.22 -3.89 39.65
N GLU A 746 43.48 -4.10 39.27
CA GLU A 746 44.56 -3.14 39.45
C GLU A 746 45.55 -3.18 38.28
N LYS A 747 46.24 -2.06 38.06
CA LYS A 747 47.24 -1.91 37.01
C LYS A 747 48.56 -2.55 37.46
N TRP A 748 48.81 -3.80 37.05
CA TRP A 748 50.01 -4.54 37.45
C TRP A 748 51.23 -4.30 36.55
N TRP A 749 51.06 -3.67 35.39
CA TRP A 749 52.12 -3.42 34.40
C TRP A 749 52.89 -2.10 34.56
N GLY A 750 52.72 -1.43 35.70
CA GLY A 750 53.49 -0.22 36.05
C GLY A 750 53.35 0.92 35.02
N ASP A 751 54.48 1.52 34.63
CA ASP A 751 54.54 2.62 33.66
C ASP A 751 54.63 2.15 32.20
N SER A 752 54.61 0.83 31.94
CA SER A 752 54.64 0.29 30.58
C SER A 752 53.39 0.72 29.81
N LYS A 753 53.55 0.89 28.48
CA LYS A 753 52.47 1.21 27.54
C LYS A 753 51.76 -0.01 26.96
N GLY A 754 52.12 -1.19 27.44
CA GLY A 754 51.63 -2.46 26.93
C GLY A 754 52.72 -3.52 26.93
N PHE A 755 52.46 -4.62 26.25
CA PHE A 755 53.40 -5.71 26.04
C PHE A 755 53.20 -6.31 24.65
N GLN A 756 54.29 -6.58 23.96
CA GLN A 756 54.29 -7.13 22.61
C GLN A 756 54.86 -8.55 22.63
N PHE A 757 54.17 -9.49 21.99
CA PHE A 757 54.48 -10.92 22.03
C PHE A 757 55.43 -11.31 20.91
N ILE A 758 56.64 -11.70 21.28
CA ILE A 758 57.62 -12.31 20.38
C ILE A 758 57.53 -13.83 20.49
N TRP A 759 57.44 -14.51 19.35
CA TRP A 759 57.43 -15.97 19.31
C TRP A 759 58.80 -16.49 18.95
N LYS A 760 59.34 -17.36 19.81
CA LYS A 760 60.59 -18.05 19.54
C LYS A 760 60.46 -18.90 18.28
N SER A 761 61.48 -18.90 17.44
CA SER A 761 61.49 -19.73 16.24
C SER A 761 61.32 -21.21 16.56
N GLY A 762 60.41 -21.87 15.86
CA GLY A 762 60.04 -23.26 16.11
C GLY A 762 59.06 -23.49 17.26
N THR A 763 58.45 -22.44 17.83
CA THR A 763 57.34 -22.59 18.79
C THR A 763 56.20 -23.36 18.14
N VAL A 764 55.75 -24.44 18.79
CA VAL A 764 54.58 -25.22 18.41
C VAL A 764 53.50 -24.96 19.44
N LEU A 765 52.34 -24.49 18.98
CA LEU A 765 51.15 -24.32 19.81
C LEU A 765 50.19 -25.48 19.57
N GLU A 766 49.34 -25.77 20.55
CA GLU A 766 48.24 -26.71 20.33
C GLU A 766 47.24 -26.13 19.32
N GLU A 767 46.53 -27.00 18.58
CA GLU A 767 45.60 -26.58 17.51
C GLU A 767 44.54 -25.58 17.99
N ARG A 768 44.11 -25.68 19.26
CA ARG A 768 43.14 -24.76 19.87
C ARG A 768 43.73 -23.41 20.33
N GLU A 769 45.05 -23.30 20.39
CA GLU A 769 45.78 -22.10 20.83
C GLU A 769 46.46 -21.37 19.66
N GLU A 770 46.36 -21.93 18.45
CA GLU A 770 47.03 -21.41 17.25
C GLU A 770 46.64 -19.96 16.95
N TRP A 771 45.40 -19.57 17.23
CA TRP A 771 44.92 -18.20 17.01
C TRP A 771 45.76 -17.14 17.75
N ILE A 772 46.32 -17.46 18.92
CA ILE A 772 47.15 -16.55 19.73
C ILE A 772 48.46 -16.21 19.01
N ARG A 773 48.95 -17.11 18.14
CA ARG A 773 50.12 -16.86 17.28
C ARG A 773 49.95 -15.60 16.44
N HIS A 774 48.72 -15.28 16.09
CA HIS A 774 48.36 -14.16 15.24
C HIS A 774 48.14 -12.85 16.01
N MET A 775 48.39 -12.82 17.32
CA MET A 775 48.30 -11.61 18.15
C MET A 775 49.61 -10.85 18.23
N THR A 776 49.60 -9.53 18.04
CA THR A 776 50.82 -8.71 18.24
C THR A 776 51.16 -8.51 19.70
N GLY A 777 50.16 -8.35 20.57
CA GLY A 777 50.38 -8.00 21.97
C GLY A 777 49.15 -7.36 22.58
N PHE A 778 49.38 -6.57 23.62
CA PHE A 778 48.38 -5.83 24.39
C PHE A 778 48.84 -4.39 24.62
N ASP A 779 48.01 -3.42 24.25
CA ASP A 779 48.25 -1.99 24.47
C ASP A 779 47.34 -1.43 25.57
N GLU A 780 47.71 -0.28 26.16
CA GLU A 780 46.85 0.43 27.12
C GLU A 780 45.56 0.96 26.45
N VAL A 781 44.41 0.71 27.08
CA VAL A 781 43.14 1.25 26.60
C VAL A 781 42.97 2.71 27.04
N PHE A 782 42.67 3.58 26.07
CA PHE A 782 42.40 5.00 26.35
C PHE A 782 41.29 5.16 27.41
N ASN A 783 41.55 6.03 28.41
CA ASN A 783 40.65 6.28 29.55
C ASN A 783 40.32 5.08 30.44
N GLN A 784 40.91 3.89 30.23
CA GLN A 784 40.71 2.70 31.07
C GLN A 784 42.06 2.21 31.63
N PRO A 785 42.52 2.76 32.77
CA PRO A 785 43.89 2.53 33.28
C PRO A 785 44.17 1.10 33.75
N THR A 786 43.13 0.28 33.91
CA THR A 786 43.23 -1.13 34.31
C THR A 786 42.76 -2.08 33.20
N ALA A 787 42.70 -1.59 31.95
CA ALA A 787 42.34 -2.40 30.81
C ALA A 787 43.45 -2.42 29.74
N LEU A 788 43.60 -3.57 29.09
CA LEU A 788 44.49 -3.79 27.96
C LEU A 788 43.68 -4.22 26.73
N ILE A 789 44.10 -3.81 25.53
CA ILE A 789 43.52 -4.21 24.26
C ILE A 789 44.51 -5.01 23.43
N GLY A 790 44.10 -6.18 22.96
CA GLY A 790 44.87 -7.02 22.05
C GLY A 790 44.23 -7.09 20.68
N TRP A 791 45.06 -7.29 19.66
CA TRP A 791 44.66 -7.35 18.26
C TRP A 791 44.99 -8.70 17.66
N VAL A 792 44.04 -9.27 16.92
CA VAL A 792 44.20 -10.55 16.23
C VAL A 792 43.99 -10.34 14.74
N GLY A 793 44.88 -10.89 13.90
CA GLY A 793 44.76 -10.85 12.45
C GLY A 793 44.77 -12.24 11.82
N SER A 794 44.72 -12.31 10.48
CA SER A 794 44.75 -13.57 9.71
C SER A 794 43.73 -14.61 10.22
N HIS A 795 43.96 -15.89 9.94
CA HIS A 795 43.07 -17.00 10.35
C HIS A 795 42.80 -17.06 11.86
N GLY A 796 43.64 -16.41 12.68
CA GLY A 796 43.41 -16.30 14.12
C GLY A 796 42.09 -15.64 14.45
N VAL A 797 41.58 -14.73 13.61
CA VAL A 797 40.27 -14.10 13.82
C VAL A 797 39.14 -15.12 13.71
N GLU A 798 39.10 -15.91 12.63
CA GLU A 798 38.07 -16.94 12.41
C GLU A 798 38.08 -18.00 13.52
N GLN A 799 39.28 -18.41 13.95
CA GLN A 799 39.43 -19.36 15.05
C GLN A 799 38.96 -18.74 16.37
N MET A 800 39.42 -17.53 16.71
CA MET A 800 39.04 -16.83 17.95
C MET A 800 37.52 -16.61 18.02
N GLU A 801 36.88 -16.17 16.94
CA GLU A 801 35.43 -15.95 16.86
C GLU A 801 34.61 -17.25 17.02
N SER A 802 35.23 -18.42 16.83
CA SER A 802 34.60 -19.72 17.04
C SER A 802 34.61 -20.20 18.51
N LEU A 803 35.40 -19.55 19.37
CA LEU A 803 35.56 -19.88 20.79
C LEU A 803 34.58 -19.09 21.68
N CYS A 804 34.27 -19.60 22.87
CA CYS A 804 33.50 -18.83 23.86
C CYS A 804 34.39 -17.84 24.63
N GLU A 805 33.80 -16.80 25.24
CA GLU A 805 34.53 -15.78 25.99
C GLU A 805 35.39 -16.37 27.12
N GLU A 806 34.90 -17.42 27.80
CA GLU A 806 35.66 -18.10 28.85
C GLU A 806 36.86 -18.87 28.30
N GLU A 807 36.75 -19.50 27.13
CA GLU A 807 37.86 -20.19 26.47
C GLU A 807 38.93 -19.17 26.07
N VAL A 808 38.52 -18.09 25.41
CA VAL A 808 39.39 -16.97 25.01
C VAL A 808 40.13 -16.42 26.25
N ALA A 809 39.42 -16.13 27.34
CA ALA A 809 40.01 -15.62 28.57
C ALA A 809 41.00 -16.57 29.25
N ILE A 810 40.73 -17.89 29.26
CA ILE A 810 41.64 -18.90 29.83
C ILE A 810 42.97 -18.93 29.07
N TYR A 811 42.91 -18.92 27.74
CA TYR A 811 44.10 -18.94 26.89
C TYR A 811 44.89 -17.63 26.97
N GLU A 812 44.19 -16.50 27.07
CA GLU A 812 44.80 -15.18 27.27
C GLU A 812 45.52 -15.07 28.61
N LEU A 813 44.90 -15.55 29.69
CA LEU A 813 45.54 -15.62 31.01
C LEU A 813 46.77 -16.54 30.99
N HIS A 814 46.73 -17.64 30.23
CA HIS A 814 47.89 -18.50 30.07
C HIS A 814 49.07 -17.76 29.42
N VAL A 815 48.82 -16.98 28.38
CA VAL A 815 49.86 -16.24 27.63
C VAL A 815 50.31 -14.98 28.37
N ALA A 816 49.39 -14.21 28.94
CA ALA A 816 49.69 -12.97 29.66
C ALA A 816 50.35 -13.24 31.02
N CYS A 817 49.87 -14.21 31.81
CA CYS A 817 50.39 -14.45 33.16
C CYS A 817 51.64 -15.35 33.17
N ASN A 818 51.77 -16.36 32.31
CA ASN A 818 52.97 -17.23 32.36
C ASN A 818 54.22 -16.59 31.73
N ASN A 819 54.05 -15.65 30.78
CA ASN A 819 55.16 -15.00 30.10
C ASN A 819 55.55 -13.62 30.66
N VAL A 820 54.62 -12.90 31.30
CA VAL A 820 54.84 -11.50 31.74
C VAL A 820 54.88 -11.33 33.27
N ALA A 821 54.22 -12.21 34.05
CA ALA A 821 54.21 -12.10 35.51
C ALA A 821 55.39 -12.82 36.21
N ARG A 822 56.24 -13.52 35.45
CA ARG A 822 57.55 -14.01 35.88
C ARG A 822 58.63 -13.04 35.48
#